data_AF-A0A1Q9GLN4-F1
#
_entry.id   AF-A0A1Q9GLN4-F1
#
_cell.length_a   1.000
_cell.length_b   1.000
_cell.length_c   1.000
_cell.angle_alpha   90.00
_cell.angle_beta   90.00
_cell.angle_gamma   90.00
#
_symmetry.space_group_name_H-M   'P 1'
#
loop_
_entity.id
_entity.type
_entity.pdbx_description
1 polymer ?
#
loop_
_entity_poly.entity_id
_entity_poly.type
_entity_poly.pdbx_seq_one_letter_code
_entity_poly.pdbx_strand_id
1 'polypeptide(L)'
;MKSSSLTLGAASIAASLLLSACNGSGSDSAPVSTQPSTSTSTPELQQLDRSPKAQVTQGGVFTYKYQLKSDQTLRVIEPPKFGRVVINGGALEYQAPQAETGADAFRLELVGNDDVVVINWLLRVNQSTPRFTQSMVNDPSSGKTWQCVTDTSTHLGVTWATTTQPNQQTFAWKDWDATLPHLGAQCFLGDGECNTDALIAHANQNQWCGKSDWRLPFAYEMKNLTSEQDFALDRNQAAIDPYFFADVGFEYYWLATDASDEQVDNLAHRYSFGTKRNSVSNQNKRQPASVMLVSGEYRDPSLPNQQVEPQSEATSFIRLNDQGLPIDRALQQNSYQESPWRCLDDMRSLVRDNLFLRDGRFSYVYWLTPGNSDITNTAHTFALETSVSHCEQSTCTLDEMVKQVNALQQCGRGDWRVPSQEELALLLHQKVDGGEFELLYQASLNQPEAGNYWVSTKSGYATLSLPHVPSLTPVAAAPNQRAKLLLIASEFEPRATEDPRSVNNHGRPNMTKLRLDYATSPENWPAPFVDDMSEYQELGVMPLPEFPNSNPYQASKVELGKKLFFDPFLSRAQDVSCASCHDPQKGWTDNLEVSIGHDRQRGKRNAPTVVNSAFLPVLFWDGRAKDLEQQALMPIQDPLEMAETLPRLVERLNAHPTYPAQFDAVFNQGAITAEQLGMALATFQRTIVSNESKLDRFVKQAPLGNTDALSDQELWGLDIYRRNGRCANCHMGPELTNHAFENVGLTYYKAFYEDLGQYNVDGKSESVGKFKTPSLRDVMNTGPWFHNGLVHTMDGVISMYSEGMASNAPFGWSKYDPNYPKLSEKIRPLNLTYQEAEALIAFMNAITADSPQQPASQASLGQ
;
A
#
# COMPACT_ATOMS: atom_id res chain seq x y z
N MET A 1 -19.32 -63.05 49.26
CA MET A 1 -20.31 -62.81 50.34
C MET A 1 -20.06 -61.43 50.95
N LYS A 2 -21.12 -60.73 51.37
CA LYS A 2 -21.09 -59.56 52.30
C LYS A 2 -20.54 -60.01 53.68
N SER A 3 -20.06 -59.20 54.62
CA SER A 3 -19.79 -57.73 54.77
C SER A 3 -18.87 -57.56 56.02
N SER A 4 -18.16 -56.43 56.23
CA SER A 4 -18.44 -55.39 57.28
C SER A 4 -17.10 -54.88 57.91
N SER A 5 -16.95 -53.74 58.62
CA SER A 5 -17.61 -52.41 58.59
C SER A 5 -16.99 -51.42 59.63
N LEU A 6 -16.50 -50.22 59.21
CA LEU A 6 -16.22 -48.99 60.03
C LEU A 6 -15.11 -49.08 61.13
N THR A 7 -14.38 -48.04 61.63
CA THR A 7 -14.17 -46.58 61.33
C THR A 7 -13.00 -46.00 62.16
N LEU A 8 -12.35 -44.89 61.70
CA LEU A 8 -11.68 -43.79 62.46
C LEU A 8 -10.52 -44.15 63.45
N GLY A 9 -9.53 -43.31 63.78
CA GLY A 9 -9.13 -41.95 63.35
C GLY A 9 -7.87 -41.45 64.13
N ALA A 10 -7.18 -40.44 63.57
CA ALA A 10 -5.90 -39.80 63.97
C ALA A 10 -5.46 -39.69 65.46
N ALA A 11 -4.12 -39.66 65.70
CA ALA A 11 -3.36 -38.50 66.26
C ALA A 11 -2.00 -38.87 66.91
N SER A 12 -0.94 -38.06 66.69
CA SER A 12 0.28 -37.89 67.52
C SER A 12 1.23 -36.84 66.89
N ILE A 13 2.13 -36.10 67.56
CA ILE A 13 2.32 -35.60 68.94
C ILE A 13 3.35 -34.45 68.83
N ALA A 14 3.40 -33.50 69.79
CA ALA A 14 4.38 -32.40 69.81
C ALA A 14 5.42 -32.52 70.94
N ALA A 15 6.69 -32.19 70.65
CA ALA A 15 7.75 -31.73 71.56
C ALA A 15 8.95 -31.27 70.68
N SER A 16 9.65 -30.14 70.85
CA SER A 16 10.07 -29.31 72.00
C SER A 16 11.29 -29.81 72.81
N LEU A 17 12.46 -29.35 72.34
CA LEU A 17 13.51 -28.64 73.10
C LEU A 17 14.60 -29.38 73.94
N LEU A 18 15.82 -28.85 73.71
CA LEU A 18 17.03 -28.79 74.57
C LEU A 18 18.01 -29.99 74.61
N LEU A 19 19.23 -29.77 74.07
CA LEU A 19 20.45 -29.63 74.89
C LEU A 19 21.64 -29.02 74.11
N SER A 20 22.54 -28.42 74.87
CA SER A 20 23.59 -27.43 74.54
C SER A 20 24.96 -27.95 74.05
N ALA A 21 25.76 -27.01 73.49
CA ALA A 21 27.25 -26.96 73.40
C ALA A 21 27.92 -27.78 72.27
N CYS A 22 28.76 -27.26 71.36
CA CYS A 22 29.81 -26.23 71.50
C CYS A 22 30.23 -25.58 70.15
N ASN A 23 30.56 -24.29 70.21
CA ASN A 23 31.46 -23.47 69.34
C ASN A 23 31.33 -23.44 67.80
N GLY A 24 30.99 -22.25 67.30
CA GLY A 24 31.15 -21.81 65.90
C GLY A 24 30.59 -20.39 65.68
N SER A 25 31.36 -19.36 66.03
CA SER A 25 31.07 -17.91 65.91
C SER A 25 30.41 -17.45 64.59
N GLY A 26 29.52 -16.45 64.53
CA GLY A 26 28.94 -15.62 65.61
C GLY A 26 28.18 -14.38 65.09
N SER A 27 27.36 -13.78 65.97
CA SER A 27 26.69 -12.45 65.91
C SER A 27 25.73 -12.08 64.76
N ASP A 28 24.44 -12.20 65.09
CA ASP A 28 23.30 -11.30 64.84
C ASP A 28 23.53 -9.91 64.21
N SER A 29 22.62 -9.50 63.32
CA SER A 29 21.70 -8.34 63.58
C SER A 29 20.66 -8.15 62.46
N ALA A 30 19.53 -7.51 62.81
CA ALA A 30 18.39 -7.23 61.94
C ALA A 30 18.55 -5.86 61.20
N PRO A 31 17.59 -5.41 60.36
CA PRO A 31 17.94 -4.92 59.02
C PRO A 31 18.32 -3.44 58.97
N VAL A 32 19.43 -3.14 58.28
CA VAL A 32 19.86 -1.77 57.96
C VAL A 32 20.22 -1.69 56.48
N SER A 33 19.82 -0.57 55.86
CA SER A 33 20.11 -0.19 54.47
C SER A 33 21.58 -0.44 54.07
N THR A 34 21.77 -1.19 52.97
CA THR A 34 23.00 -1.17 52.18
C THR A 34 22.67 -0.99 50.70
N GLN A 35 23.43 -0.13 50.02
CA GLN A 35 23.23 0.23 48.62
C GLN A 35 23.58 -0.94 47.68
N PRO A 36 23.12 -0.93 46.41
CA PRO A 36 23.60 -1.86 45.41
C PRO A 36 25.11 -1.68 45.22
N SER A 37 25.88 -2.73 45.47
CA SER A 37 27.31 -2.73 45.23
C SER A 37 27.60 -2.62 43.73
N THR A 38 28.16 -1.48 43.30
CA THR A 38 28.74 -1.35 41.96
C THR A 38 30.00 -2.21 41.86
N SER A 39 29.85 -3.45 41.40
CA SER A 39 31.00 -4.28 40.98
C SER A 39 31.51 -3.77 39.64
N THR A 40 32.29 -2.69 39.65
CA THR A 40 33.12 -2.30 38.51
C THR A 40 34.24 -3.31 38.33
N SER A 41 33.97 -4.40 37.62
CA SER A 41 34.97 -4.95 36.72
C SER A 41 35.22 -3.91 35.64
N THR A 42 36.48 -3.48 35.47
CA THR A 42 36.85 -2.65 34.32
C THR A 42 36.56 -3.47 33.06
N PRO A 43 35.69 -3.01 32.14
CA PRO A 43 35.42 -3.78 30.93
C PRO A 43 36.70 -3.88 30.13
N GLU A 44 37.15 -5.11 29.87
CA GLU A 44 38.21 -5.39 28.91
C GLU A 44 37.76 -4.80 27.55
N LEU A 45 38.62 -3.99 26.93
CA LEU A 45 38.24 -3.22 25.74
C LEU A 45 37.96 -4.18 24.58
N GLN A 46 36.71 -4.22 24.13
CA GLN A 46 36.26 -5.20 23.15
C GLN A 46 36.75 -4.83 21.73
N GLN A 47 36.91 -5.83 20.88
CA GLN A 47 37.13 -5.61 19.46
C GLN A 47 35.78 -5.26 18.81
N LEU A 48 35.77 -4.26 17.91
CA LEU A 48 34.55 -3.75 17.28
C LEU A 48 33.72 -4.85 16.60
N ASP A 49 32.55 -5.13 17.18
CA ASP A 49 31.56 -6.06 16.65
C ASP A 49 31.00 -5.55 15.31
N ARG A 50 30.78 -6.49 14.38
CA ARG A 50 30.34 -6.26 13.00
C ARG A 50 28.84 -6.54 12.77
N SER A 51 28.16 -7.19 13.72
CA SER A 51 26.70 -7.40 13.68
C SER A 51 26.02 -7.20 15.06
N PRO A 52 26.34 -6.15 15.83
CA PRO A 52 25.90 -6.03 17.22
C PRO A 52 24.39 -5.76 17.36
N LYS A 53 23.79 -6.44 18.33
CA LYS A 53 22.44 -6.17 18.86
C LYS A 53 22.54 -5.81 20.34
N ALA A 54 21.86 -4.74 20.77
CA ALA A 54 21.80 -4.35 22.18
C ALA A 54 20.43 -3.79 22.60
N GLN A 55 20.20 -3.71 23.91
CA GLN A 55 18.96 -3.18 24.50
C GLN A 55 19.28 -2.02 25.45
N VAL A 56 18.37 -1.06 25.54
CA VAL A 56 18.45 0.11 26.43
C VAL A 56 17.05 0.50 26.91
N THR A 57 16.90 0.97 28.14
CA THR A 57 15.61 1.50 28.61
C THR A 57 15.41 2.95 28.15
N GLN A 58 14.16 3.40 28.06
CA GLN A 58 13.82 4.80 27.76
C GLN A 58 14.61 5.79 28.64
N GLY A 59 15.10 6.86 28.03
CA GLY A 59 15.95 7.87 28.67
C GLY A 59 17.34 7.39 29.12
N GLY A 60 17.67 6.10 28.93
CA GLY A 60 18.96 5.51 29.26
C GLY A 60 20.04 5.81 28.22
N VAL A 61 21.28 5.46 28.56
CA VAL A 61 22.42 5.52 27.65
C VAL A 61 23.03 4.14 27.54
N PHE A 62 23.16 3.64 26.31
CA PHE A 62 23.96 2.47 26.02
C PHE A 62 25.38 2.92 25.61
N THR A 63 26.40 2.24 26.13
CA THR A 63 27.81 2.57 25.85
C THR A 63 28.58 1.31 25.47
N TYR A 64 29.21 1.33 24.30
CA TYR A 64 30.08 0.26 23.81
C TYR A 64 31.49 0.78 23.61
N LYS A 65 32.47 0.14 24.26
CA LYS A 65 33.89 0.49 24.15
C LYS A 65 34.57 -0.43 23.16
N TYR A 66 35.34 0.16 22.25
CA TYR A 66 36.01 -0.54 21.17
C TYR A 66 37.47 -0.10 21.01
N GLN A 67 38.30 -0.96 20.41
CA GLN A 67 39.61 -0.58 19.89
C GLN A 67 39.63 -0.55 18.36
N LEU A 68 40.32 0.45 17.80
CA LEU A 68 40.68 0.54 16.39
C LEU A 68 42.19 0.36 16.25
N LYS A 69 42.65 -0.07 15.07
CA LYS A 69 44.07 0.03 14.71
C LYS A 69 44.47 1.50 14.50
N SER A 70 45.77 1.78 14.53
CA SER A 70 46.32 3.14 14.37
C SER A 70 46.03 3.81 13.02
N ASP A 71 45.70 3.01 12.01
CA ASP A 71 45.34 3.43 10.64
C ASP A 71 43.82 3.47 10.39
N GLN A 72 43.01 3.16 11.41
CA GLN A 72 41.56 3.02 11.26
C GLN A 72 40.78 4.18 11.87
N THR A 73 39.71 4.60 11.19
CA THR A 73 38.73 5.56 11.69
C THR A 73 37.32 4.98 11.61
N LEU A 74 36.44 5.39 12.53
CA LEU A 74 35.05 4.96 12.59
C LEU A 74 34.15 6.20 12.56
N ARG A 75 33.22 6.26 11.61
CA ARG A 75 32.25 7.36 11.48
C ARG A 75 30.83 6.83 11.31
N VAL A 76 29.85 7.60 11.78
CA VAL A 76 28.44 7.37 11.46
C VAL A 76 28.21 7.81 10.02
N ILE A 77 27.72 6.92 9.16
CA ILE A 77 27.32 7.25 7.78
C ILE A 77 25.80 7.37 7.63
N GLU A 78 25.03 6.70 8.50
CA GLU A 78 23.60 6.96 8.68
C GLU A 78 23.27 7.00 10.17
N PRO A 79 22.67 8.10 10.67
CA PRO A 79 22.30 8.22 12.08
C PRO A 79 21.07 7.38 12.43
N PRO A 80 20.86 7.07 13.73
CA PRO A 80 19.61 6.50 14.23
C PRO A 80 18.40 7.39 13.96
N LYS A 81 17.21 6.80 13.94
CA LYS A 81 15.92 7.48 13.69
C LYS A 81 15.35 8.13 14.95
N PHE A 82 15.53 7.53 16.12
CA PHE A 82 14.89 7.94 17.38
C PHE A 82 15.89 8.39 18.45
N GLY A 83 16.99 7.66 18.61
CA GLY A 83 18.06 7.98 19.54
C GLY A 83 19.11 8.93 18.98
N ARG A 84 20.22 9.09 19.71
CA ARG A 84 21.39 9.83 19.25
C ARG A 84 22.66 9.02 19.45
N VAL A 85 23.39 8.75 18.37
CA VAL A 85 24.73 8.16 18.44
C VAL A 85 25.78 9.28 18.55
N VAL A 86 26.74 9.08 19.46
CA VAL A 86 27.94 9.91 19.61
C VAL A 86 29.16 8.99 19.65
N ILE A 87 30.21 9.33 18.90
CA ILE A 87 31.47 8.59 18.87
C ILE A 87 32.54 9.44 19.57
N ASN A 88 33.04 8.97 20.71
CA ASN A 88 34.00 9.68 21.55
C ASN A 88 35.16 8.76 21.97
N GLY A 89 36.36 8.99 21.43
CA GLY A 89 37.62 8.49 22.02
C GLY A 89 37.71 6.98 22.28
N GLY A 90 37.16 6.13 21.40
CA GLY A 90 37.13 4.67 21.59
C GLY A 90 35.85 4.14 22.27
N ALA A 91 34.83 4.99 22.43
CA ALA A 91 33.49 4.58 22.84
C ALA A 91 32.43 5.08 21.85
N LEU A 92 31.42 4.25 21.62
CA LEU A 92 30.16 4.59 20.97
C LEU A 92 29.09 4.70 22.07
N GLU A 93 28.44 5.85 22.14
CA GLU A 93 27.33 6.10 23.04
C GLU A 93 26.04 6.26 22.23
N TYR A 94 25.02 5.48 22.55
CA TYR A 94 23.66 5.66 22.05
C TYR A 94 22.79 6.18 23.20
N GLN A 95 22.24 7.38 23.02
CA GLN A 95 21.31 8.00 23.97
C GLN A 95 19.88 7.70 23.54
N ALA A 96 19.12 7.02 24.40
CA ALA A 96 17.73 6.64 24.11
C ALA A 96 16.77 7.82 24.30
N PRO A 97 15.71 7.93 23.48
CA PRO A 97 14.66 8.92 23.68
C PRO A 97 13.90 8.67 24.98
N GLN A 98 13.28 9.73 25.53
CA GLN A 98 12.52 9.68 26.79
C GLN A 98 11.11 9.10 26.63
N ALA A 99 10.49 9.24 25.44
CA ALA A 99 9.08 8.90 25.21
C ALA A 99 8.85 7.77 24.17
N GLU A 100 9.80 7.52 23.27
CA GLU A 100 9.67 6.51 22.22
C GLU A 100 10.21 5.14 22.68
N THR A 101 9.65 4.06 22.12
CA THR A 101 10.19 2.70 22.23
C THR A 101 10.20 2.03 20.87
N GLY A 102 11.38 1.70 20.34
CA GLY A 102 11.46 1.01 19.05
C GLY A 102 12.79 0.27 18.88
N ALA A 103 12.82 -0.62 17.91
CA ALA A 103 14.04 -1.02 17.22
C ALA A 103 14.54 0.19 16.41
N ASP A 104 15.73 0.67 16.75
CA ASP A 104 16.44 1.76 16.08
C ASP A 104 17.73 1.22 15.47
N ALA A 105 18.05 1.64 14.26
CA ALA A 105 19.19 1.14 13.51
C ALA A 105 19.97 2.28 12.87
N PHE A 106 21.29 2.08 12.79
CA PHE A 106 22.23 3.05 12.22
C PHE A 106 23.40 2.34 11.57
N ARG A 107 24.07 3.03 10.65
CA ARG A 107 25.22 2.49 9.92
C ARG A 107 26.49 3.23 10.26
N LEU A 108 27.51 2.46 10.59
CA LEU A 108 28.88 2.93 10.81
C LEU A 108 29.75 2.50 9.62
N GLU A 109 30.77 3.30 9.34
CA GLU A 109 31.81 2.97 8.37
C GLU A 109 33.16 2.95 9.08
N LEU A 110 33.80 1.79 9.06
CA LEU A 110 35.18 1.58 9.47
C LEU A 110 36.08 1.72 8.24
N VAL A 111 36.87 2.79 8.21
CA VAL A 111 37.79 3.10 7.10
C VAL A 111 39.21 2.79 7.54
N GLY A 112 39.90 1.90 6.81
CA GLY A 112 41.35 1.70 6.88
C GLY A 112 42.03 2.05 5.55
N ASN A 113 43.33 1.80 5.41
CA ASN A 113 44.09 2.16 4.20
C ASN A 113 43.70 1.36 2.95
N ASP A 114 43.39 0.06 3.10
CA ASP A 114 43.14 -0.85 1.98
C ASP A 114 41.69 -1.39 1.94
N ASP A 115 40.92 -1.23 3.04
CA ASP A 115 39.57 -1.78 3.21
C ASP A 115 38.60 -0.74 3.80
N VAL A 116 37.35 -0.76 3.33
CA VAL A 116 36.21 -0.06 3.95
C VAL A 116 35.15 -1.09 4.36
N VAL A 117 34.74 -1.08 5.63
CA VAL A 117 33.74 -2.01 6.17
C VAL A 117 32.55 -1.23 6.72
N VAL A 118 31.37 -1.44 6.13
CA VAL A 118 30.10 -0.97 6.67
C VAL A 118 29.64 -1.92 7.77
N ILE A 119 29.22 -1.37 8.91
CA ILE A 119 28.74 -2.09 10.08
C ILE A 119 27.32 -1.62 10.37
N ASN A 120 26.38 -2.56 10.39
CA ASN A 120 24.97 -2.31 10.68
C ASN A 120 24.71 -2.59 12.17
N TRP A 121 24.17 -1.60 12.88
CA TRP A 121 23.83 -1.69 14.30
C TRP A 121 22.32 -1.71 14.50
N LEU A 122 21.85 -2.51 15.45
CA LEU A 122 20.44 -2.55 15.86
C LEU A 122 20.34 -2.44 17.39
N LEU A 123 19.69 -1.39 17.89
CA LEU A 123 19.35 -1.24 19.31
C LEU A 123 17.84 -1.31 19.51
N ARG A 124 17.40 -1.94 20.61
CA ARG A 124 16.00 -1.90 21.05
C ARG A 124 15.86 -1.00 22.27
N VAL A 125 15.04 0.04 22.12
CA VAL A 125 14.59 0.89 23.24
C VAL A 125 13.36 0.25 23.88
N ASN A 126 13.48 -0.11 25.15
CA ASN A 126 12.45 -0.80 25.95
C ASN A 126 11.83 0.11 27.01
N GLN A 127 10.60 -0.22 27.41
CA GLN A 127 10.01 0.23 28.68
C GLN A 127 10.70 -0.47 29.88
N SER A 128 10.34 -0.09 31.11
CA SER A 128 10.86 -0.73 32.34
C SER A 128 10.56 -2.23 32.44
N THR A 129 9.46 -2.68 31.83
CA THR A 129 9.13 -4.09 31.60
C THR A 129 9.05 -4.34 30.09
N PRO A 130 9.92 -5.18 29.50
CA PRO A 130 9.92 -5.42 28.06
C PRO A 130 8.70 -6.26 27.66
N ARG A 131 8.00 -5.83 26.60
CA ARG A 131 6.84 -6.54 26.03
C ARG A 131 7.18 -7.98 25.64
N PHE A 132 8.26 -8.13 24.87
CA PHE A 132 8.79 -9.41 24.41
C PHE A 132 9.99 -9.83 25.25
N THR A 133 10.09 -11.13 25.51
CA THR A 133 11.31 -11.77 26.04
C THR A 133 11.67 -12.96 25.18
N GLN A 134 12.95 -13.11 24.83
CA GLN A 134 13.41 -14.18 23.96
C GLN A 134 14.22 -15.24 24.71
N SER A 135 14.06 -16.49 24.30
CA SER A 135 14.89 -17.62 24.69
C SER A 135 15.22 -18.46 23.46
N MET A 136 16.45 -18.97 23.39
CA MET A 136 16.84 -19.91 22.33
C MET A 136 16.56 -21.33 22.79
N VAL A 137 16.05 -22.17 21.89
CA VAL A 137 15.99 -23.62 22.09
C VAL A 137 16.87 -24.30 21.07
N ASN A 138 17.90 -24.99 21.58
CA ASN A 138 18.67 -25.93 20.81
C ASN A 138 17.83 -27.21 20.70
N ASP A 139 17.34 -27.53 19.49
CA ASP A 139 16.80 -28.85 19.21
C ASP A 139 17.98 -29.81 18.92
N PRO A 140 18.26 -30.79 19.81
CA PRO A 140 19.38 -31.70 19.61
C PRO A 140 19.17 -32.69 18.45
N SER A 141 17.94 -32.83 17.95
CA SER A 141 17.55 -33.82 16.95
C SER A 141 17.67 -33.31 15.50
N SER A 142 17.34 -32.04 15.23
CA SER A 142 17.53 -31.40 13.92
C SER A 142 18.86 -30.66 13.76
N GLY A 143 19.57 -30.39 14.86
CA GLY A 143 20.81 -29.61 14.84
C GLY A 143 20.61 -28.12 14.51
N LYS A 144 19.36 -27.63 14.53
CA LYS A 144 19.01 -26.22 14.31
C LYS A 144 18.50 -25.56 15.60
N THR A 145 18.63 -24.24 15.64
CA THR A 145 18.12 -23.42 16.75
C THR A 145 16.76 -22.85 16.37
N TRP A 146 15.76 -23.08 17.22
CA TRP A 146 14.50 -22.35 17.18
C TRP A 146 14.58 -21.17 18.14
N GLN A 147 14.01 -20.04 17.73
CA GLN A 147 13.86 -18.88 18.61
C GLN A 147 12.46 -18.88 19.20
N CYS A 148 12.38 -18.74 20.51
CA CYS A 148 11.10 -18.54 21.20
C CYS A 148 10.99 -17.12 21.74
N VAL A 149 9.83 -16.52 21.51
CA VAL A 149 9.51 -15.15 21.92
C VAL A 149 8.23 -15.18 22.73
N THR A 150 8.29 -14.83 24.01
CA THR A 150 7.10 -14.68 24.85
C THR A 150 6.61 -13.24 24.79
N ASP A 151 5.36 -13.03 24.36
CA ASP A 151 4.68 -11.73 24.44
C ASP A 151 3.85 -11.69 25.72
N THR A 152 4.29 -10.87 26.67
CA THR A 152 3.68 -10.76 27.99
C THR A 152 2.41 -9.89 28.03
N SER A 153 2.01 -9.30 26.90
CA SER A 153 1.09 -8.14 26.87
C SER A 153 -0.14 -8.30 25.99
N THR A 154 -0.05 -8.87 24.79
CA THR A 154 -1.14 -8.78 23.79
C THR A 154 -2.21 -9.87 23.92
N HIS A 155 -1.83 -11.06 24.39
CA HIS A 155 -2.69 -12.24 24.40
C HIS A 155 -2.46 -13.12 25.65
N LEU A 156 -2.57 -12.53 26.86
CA LEU A 156 -2.45 -13.27 28.15
C LEU A 156 -1.12 -14.04 28.37
N GLY A 157 -0.03 -13.71 27.66
CA GLY A 157 1.26 -14.36 27.86
C GLY A 157 1.58 -15.53 26.90
N VAL A 158 1.20 -15.42 25.62
CA VAL A 158 1.55 -16.41 24.59
C VAL A 158 3.07 -16.50 24.35
N THR A 159 3.52 -17.69 23.95
CA THR A 159 4.87 -17.93 23.45
C THR A 159 4.81 -18.31 21.98
N TRP A 160 5.65 -17.66 21.18
CA TRP A 160 5.82 -17.88 19.75
C TRP A 160 7.08 -18.70 19.50
N ALA A 161 7.08 -19.59 18.51
CA ALA A 161 8.27 -20.27 18.01
C ALA A 161 8.48 -19.95 16.53
N THR A 162 9.68 -19.47 16.19
CA THR A 162 10.07 -19.09 14.83
C THR A 162 11.29 -19.87 14.37
N THR A 163 11.29 -20.24 13.08
CA THR A 163 12.49 -20.77 12.41
C THR A 163 13.54 -19.67 12.32
N THR A 164 14.82 -20.02 12.39
CA THR A 164 15.95 -19.10 12.14
C THR A 164 16.28 -18.91 10.65
N GLN A 165 15.52 -19.54 9.73
CA GLN A 165 15.71 -19.44 8.28
C GLN A 165 14.39 -19.69 7.50
N PRO A 166 13.33 -18.87 7.66
CA PRO A 166 12.00 -19.21 7.13
C PRO A 166 11.95 -19.36 5.61
N ASN A 167 12.72 -18.55 4.88
CA ASN A 167 12.86 -18.66 3.42
C ASN A 167 13.60 -19.93 2.94
N GLN A 168 14.08 -20.78 3.85
CA GLN A 168 14.69 -22.09 3.55
C GLN A 168 13.98 -23.24 4.29
N GLN A 169 12.87 -22.96 4.97
CA GLN A 169 12.14 -23.90 5.83
C GLN A 169 10.63 -23.75 5.58
N THR A 170 10.17 -24.39 4.51
CA THR A 170 8.78 -24.32 4.05
C THR A 170 8.06 -25.66 4.18
N PHE A 171 6.77 -25.62 4.47
CA PHE A 171 5.93 -26.78 4.75
C PHE A 171 4.73 -26.82 3.79
N ALA A 172 4.22 -28.02 3.51
CA ALA A 172 2.93 -28.21 2.88
C ALA A 172 1.79 -28.00 3.90
N TRP A 173 0.59 -27.68 3.39
CA TRP A 173 -0.60 -27.50 4.21
C TRP A 173 -1.23 -28.85 4.58
N LYS A 174 -1.17 -29.23 5.87
CA LYS A 174 -1.79 -30.45 6.43
C LYS A 174 -1.42 -31.71 5.61
N ASP A 175 -2.26 -32.74 5.60
CA ASP A 175 -2.05 -34.03 4.89
C ASP A 175 -2.00 -33.94 3.33
N TRP A 176 -1.54 -32.83 2.74
CA TRP A 176 -1.48 -32.61 1.29
C TRP A 176 -0.17 -33.14 0.68
N ASP A 177 -0.18 -34.40 0.24
CA ASP A 177 0.99 -35.12 -0.32
C ASP A 177 1.09 -35.09 -1.87
N ALA A 178 0.69 -33.98 -2.52
CA ALA A 178 0.67 -33.89 -3.98
C ALA A 178 2.07 -33.67 -4.59
N THR A 179 2.77 -34.75 -4.93
CA THR A 179 4.09 -34.72 -5.59
C THR A 179 4.02 -34.26 -7.05
N LEU A 180 4.14 -32.95 -7.28
CA LEU A 180 4.48 -32.36 -8.58
C LEU A 180 5.99 -32.12 -8.68
N PRO A 181 6.65 -32.44 -9.81
CA PRO A 181 8.06 -32.11 -10.02
C PRO A 181 8.32 -30.61 -9.81
N HIS A 182 9.38 -30.28 -9.06
CA HIS A 182 9.85 -28.91 -8.76
C HIS A 182 9.01 -28.06 -7.78
N LEU A 183 8.01 -28.62 -7.08
CA LEU A 183 7.18 -27.87 -6.10
C LEU A 183 7.14 -28.47 -4.67
N GLY A 184 8.06 -29.38 -4.33
CA GLY A 184 8.10 -30.01 -3.00
C GLY A 184 8.45 -29.06 -1.86
N ALA A 185 7.83 -29.26 -0.69
CA ALA A 185 8.14 -28.55 0.54
C ALA A 185 9.59 -28.78 0.98
N GLN A 186 10.26 -27.71 1.42
CA GLN A 186 11.66 -27.75 1.85
C GLN A 186 11.73 -27.67 3.37
N CYS A 187 11.53 -28.81 4.04
CA CYS A 187 11.61 -28.93 5.48
C CYS A 187 12.63 -30.01 5.89
N PHE A 188 13.18 -29.90 7.10
CA PHE A 188 14.19 -30.83 7.61
C PHE A 188 13.91 -31.18 9.08
N LEU A 189 12.86 -31.96 9.30
CA LEU A 189 12.67 -32.77 10.51
C LEU A 189 12.99 -34.21 10.10
N GLY A 190 13.84 -34.91 10.85
CA GLY A 190 14.46 -36.17 10.42
C GLY A 190 13.45 -37.23 9.97
N ASP A 191 13.43 -37.51 8.67
CA ASP A 191 12.68 -38.58 7.97
C ASP A 191 11.15 -38.62 8.22
N GLY A 192 10.47 -37.46 8.21
CA GLY A 192 9.00 -37.34 8.30
C GLY A 192 8.33 -36.62 7.12
N GLU A 193 6.99 -36.61 7.09
CA GLU A 193 6.19 -35.86 6.10
C GLU A 193 6.34 -34.34 6.30
N CYS A 194 6.63 -33.58 5.24
CA CYS A 194 6.88 -32.14 5.32
C CYS A 194 5.60 -31.29 5.30
N ASN A 195 4.76 -31.43 6.33
CA ASN A 195 3.54 -30.65 6.49
C ASN A 195 3.38 -29.98 7.86
N THR A 196 2.39 -29.08 7.98
CA THR A 196 2.09 -28.32 9.21
C THR A 196 1.72 -29.19 10.40
N ASP A 197 1.00 -30.31 10.18
CA ASP A 197 0.50 -31.14 11.28
C ASP A 197 1.62 -32.01 11.87
N ALA A 198 2.51 -32.54 11.03
CA ALA A 198 3.74 -33.22 11.44
C ALA A 198 4.68 -32.29 12.22
N LEU A 199 4.84 -31.03 11.78
CA LEU A 199 5.61 -30.00 12.51
C LEU A 199 5.01 -29.71 13.89
N ILE A 200 3.69 -29.52 13.99
CA ILE A 200 2.99 -29.27 15.25
C ILE A 200 3.14 -30.47 16.20
N ALA A 201 2.94 -31.69 15.70
CA ALA A 201 3.11 -32.90 16.49
C ALA A 201 4.55 -33.02 17.04
N HIS A 202 5.56 -32.75 16.21
CA HIS A 202 6.96 -32.78 16.60
C HIS A 202 7.30 -31.70 17.64
N ALA A 203 6.84 -30.46 17.47
CA ALA A 203 7.05 -29.36 18.42
C ALA A 203 6.44 -29.66 19.80
N ASN A 204 5.24 -30.25 19.80
CA ASN A 204 4.53 -30.65 21.02
C ASN A 204 5.19 -31.85 21.73
N GLN A 205 5.62 -32.85 20.97
CA GLN A 205 6.29 -34.04 21.51
C GLN A 205 7.64 -33.68 22.17
N ASN A 206 8.40 -32.78 21.56
CA ASN A 206 9.71 -32.33 22.06
C ASN A 206 9.61 -31.16 23.05
N GLN A 207 8.38 -30.79 23.44
CA GLN A 207 8.05 -29.72 24.38
C GLN A 207 8.85 -28.42 24.13
N TRP A 208 8.90 -27.96 22.87
CA TRP A 208 9.69 -26.78 22.52
C TRP A 208 9.38 -25.62 23.47
N CYS A 209 10.43 -25.02 24.01
CA CYS A 209 10.35 -23.86 24.92
C CYS A 209 9.55 -24.13 26.21
N GLY A 210 9.43 -25.40 26.63
CA GLY A 210 8.64 -25.82 27.78
C GLY A 210 7.13 -25.87 27.52
N LYS A 211 6.71 -25.85 26.26
CA LYS A 211 5.31 -25.80 25.81
C LYS A 211 4.94 -27.05 25.03
N SER A 212 3.71 -27.53 25.17
CA SER A 212 3.21 -28.76 24.53
C SER A 212 1.79 -28.61 23.95
N ASP A 213 1.42 -27.36 23.65
CA ASP A 213 0.14 -26.88 23.16
C ASP A 213 0.30 -25.99 21.91
N TRP A 214 1.40 -26.19 21.17
CA TRP A 214 1.71 -25.53 19.91
C TRP A 214 0.62 -25.78 18.87
N ARG A 215 0.29 -24.71 18.14
CA ARG A 215 -0.65 -24.67 17.01
C ARG A 215 -0.19 -23.64 15.98
N LEU A 216 -0.80 -23.65 14.79
CA LEU A 216 -0.72 -22.48 13.89
C LEU A 216 -1.42 -21.27 14.55
N PRO A 217 -0.93 -20.04 14.32
CA PRO A 217 -1.57 -18.82 14.79
C PRO A 217 -2.77 -18.43 13.91
N PHE A 218 -3.68 -17.65 14.47
CA PHE A 218 -4.76 -17.00 13.74
C PHE A 218 -4.31 -15.66 13.15
N ALA A 219 -5.04 -15.18 12.14
CA ALA A 219 -4.71 -13.92 11.46
C ALA A 219 -4.69 -12.71 12.41
N TYR A 220 -5.52 -12.70 13.46
CA TYR A 220 -5.55 -11.61 14.45
C TYR A 220 -4.33 -11.62 15.39
N GLU A 221 -3.79 -12.80 15.74
CA GLU A 221 -2.63 -12.92 16.63
C GLU A 221 -1.37 -12.37 15.93
N MET A 222 -1.21 -12.69 14.65
CA MET A 222 -0.12 -12.18 13.81
C MET A 222 -0.19 -10.65 13.60
N LYS A 223 -1.39 -10.06 13.46
CA LYS A 223 -1.55 -8.59 13.34
C LYS A 223 -0.97 -7.85 14.55
N ASN A 224 -1.12 -8.41 15.75
CA ASN A 224 -0.70 -7.77 17.00
C ASN A 224 0.82 -7.83 17.26
N LEU A 225 1.58 -8.67 16.55
CA LEU A 225 3.06 -8.71 16.64
C LEU A 225 3.75 -7.45 16.08
N THR A 226 3.01 -6.55 15.45
CA THR A 226 3.54 -5.33 14.84
C THR A 226 3.52 -4.13 15.77
N SER A 227 4.32 -3.11 15.44
CA SER A 227 4.34 -1.81 16.12
C SER A 227 4.57 -0.69 15.10
N GLU A 228 3.96 0.47 15.32
CA GLU A 228 4.19 1.68 14.52
C GLU A 228 5.59 2.29 14.77
N GLN A 229 6.22 1.92 15.89
CA GLN A 229 7.56 2.36 16.26
C GLN A 229 8.67 1.42 15.76
N ASP A 230 8.35 0.17 15.42
CA ASP A 230 9.32 -0.83 14.93
C ASP A 230 9.31 -0.84 13.39
N PHE A 231 10.29 -0.16 12.81
CA PHE A 231 10.23 0.34 11.43
C PHE A 231 11.20 -0.38 10.49
N ALA A 232 10.69 -0.94 9.38
CA ALA A 232 11.53 -1.46 8.31
C ALA A 232 12.11 -0.30 7.47
N LEU A 233 13.37 0.06 7.74
CA LEU A 233 14.08 1.18 7.10
C LEU A 233 14.17 1.07 5.57
N ASP A 234 14.12 -0.14 5.02
CA ASP A 234 14.22 -0.40 3.57
C ASP A 234 12.89 -0.20 2.81
N ARG A 235 11.73 -0.16 3.50
CA ARG A 235 10.40 -0.22 2.87
C ARG A 235 9.35 0.75 3.41
N ASN A 236 9.65 1.53 4.44
CA ASN A 236 8.74 2.55 5.01
C ASN A 236 7.38 1.96 5.46
N GLN A 237 7.45 0.84 6.19
CA GLN A 237 6.31 0.05 6.66
C GLN A 237 6.50 -0.37 8.13
N ALA A 238 5.39 -0.66 8.80
CA ALA A 238 5.42 -1.25 10.14
C ALA A 238 5.91 -2.71 10.04
N ALA A 239 6.86 -3.08 10.88
CA ALA A 239 7.41 -4.43 10.93
C ALA A 239 6.93 -5.18 12.18
N ILE A 240 7.06 -6.50 12.15
CA ILE A 240 7.20 -7.27 13.38
C ILE A 240 8.57 -6.92 13.97
N ASP A 241 8.67 -6.75 15.29
CA ASP A 241 9.88 -6.25 15.96
C ASP A 241 11.16 -7.04 15.54
N PRO A 242 12.06 -6.44 14.73
CA PRO A 242 13.20 -7.15 14.13
C PRO A 242 14.32 -7.42 15.16
N TYR A 243 14.19 -6.91 16.38
CA TYR A 243 15.07 -7.30 17.47
C TYR A 243 14.75 -8.73 17.93
N PHE A 244 13.47 -9.00 18.20
CA PHE A 244 12.98 -10.28 18.76
C PHE A 244 12.56 -11.30 17.69
N PHE A 245 12.16 -10.86 16.50
CA PHE A 245 11.73 -11.71 15.39
C PHE A 245 12.68 -11.53 14.20
N ALA A 246 13.99 -11.68 14.47
CA ALA A 246 15.07 -11.28 13.58
C ALA A 246 15.03 -11.91 12.18
N ASP A 247 14.55 -13.14 12.10
CA ASP A 247 14.55 -13.94 10.87
C ASP A 247 13.20 -13.92 10.14
N VAL A 248 12.15 -13.30 10.73
CA VAL A 248 10.79 -13.23 10.15
C VAL A 248 10.75 -12.19 9.04
N GLY A 249 10.48 -12.62 7.81
CA GLY A 249 10.48 -11.77 6.61
C GLY A 249 9.11 -11.53 5.97
N PHE A 250 9.14 -10.86 4.81
CA PHE A 250 7.95 -10.46 4.02
C PHE A 250 7.43 -11.58 3.09
N GLU A 251 7.32 -12.81 3.62
CA GLU A 251 6.87 -14.01 2.91
C GLU A 251 5.51 -14.55 3.42
N TYR A 252 5.05 -15.67 2.86
CA TYR A 252 3.77 -16.31 3.22
C TYR A 252 3.93 -17.23 4.43
N TYR A 253 2.99 -17.12 5.38
CA TYR A 253 2.93 -17.93 6.61
C TYR A 253 1.59 -18.69 6.70
N TRP A 254 1.64 -20.01 6.95
CA TRP A 254 0.44 -20.82 7.21
C TRP A 254 -0.25 -20.42 8.53
N LEU A 255 -1.58 -20.31 8.50
CA LEU A 255 -2.41 -19.96 9.67
C LEU A 255 -3.44 -21.04 10.02
N ALA A 256 -3.98 -20.98 11.23
CA ALA A 256 -5.18 -21.72 11.58
C ALA A 256 -6.42 -21.12 10.88
N THR A 257 -7.27 -21.96 10.31
CA THR A 257 -8.57 -21.59 9.74
C THR A 257 -9.58 -21.27 10.84
N ASP A 258 -10.29 -20.15 10.73
CA ASP A 258 -11.40 -19.77 11.63
C ASP A 258 -12.76 -19.81 10.92
N ALA A 259 -13.84 -19.65 11.70
CA ALA A 259 -15.22 -19.79 11.23
C ALA A 259 -15.76 -18.54 10.50
N SER A 260 -14.99 -17.45 10.42
CA SER A 260 -15.37 -16.25 9.64
C SER A 260 -15.11 -16.44 8.14
N ASP A 261 -14.12 -17.27 7.79
CA ASP A 261 -13.61 -17.48 6.43
C ASP A 261 -14.07 -18.81 5.80
N GLU A 262 -15.28 -19.30 6.09
CA GLU A 262 -15.86 -20.57 5.61
C GLU A 262 -16.00 -20.73 4.06
N GLN A 263 -15.46 -19.81 3.25
CA GLN A 263 -15.39 -19.93 1.79
C GLN A 263 -13.97 -19.91 1.21
N VAL A 264 -12.92 -19.79 2.03
CA VAL A 264 -11.52 -19.78 1.55
C VAL A 264 -10.77 -21.01 2.04
N ASP A 265 -10.67 -22.01 1.17
CA ASP A 265 -9.74 -23.13 1.35
C ASP A 265 -8.30 -22.57 1.52
N ASN A 266 -7.66 -22.93 2.64
CA ASN A 266 -6.25 -22.70 3.04
C ASN A 266 -5.73 -21.24 3.00
N LEU A 267 -5.45 -20.72 4.20
CA LEU A 267 -4.88 -19.41 4.43
C LEU A 267 -3.36 -19.49 4.66
N ALA A 268 -2.60 -19.03 3.66
CA ALA A 268 -1.25 -18.50 3.89
C ALA A 268 -1.28 -16.98 3.68
N HIS A 269 -0.78 -16.24 4.66
CA HIS A 269 -0.79 -14.77 4.63
C HIS A 269 0.60 -14.23 4.35
N ARG A 270 0.71 -13.35 3.36
CA ARG A 270 1.90 -12.52 3.20
C ARG A 270 1.77 -11.29 4.08
N TYR A 271 2.64 -11.17 5.07
CA TYR A 271 2.64 -10.05 6.01
C TYR A 271 3.52 -8.91 5.51
N SER A 272 2.89 -7.81 5.10
CA SER A 272 3.52 -6.55 4.68
C SER A 272 2.61 -5.41 5.10
N PHE A 273 2.98 -4.67 6.14
CA PHE A 273 2.09 -3.68 6.74
C PHE A 273 2.45 -2.26 6.28
N GLY A 274 1.89 -1.89 5.12
CA GLY A 274 1.67 -0.48 4.79
C GLY A 274 0.85 0.23 5.89
N THR A 275 0.75 1.55 5.81
CA THR A 275 0.10 2.44 6.82
C THR A 275 -1.36 2.09 7.20
N LYS A 276 -1.98 1.10 6.56
CA LYS A 276 -3.33 0.58 6.84
C LYS A 276 -3.38 -0.87 7.39
N ARG A 277 -2.24 -1.47 7.75
CA ARG A 277 -2.10 -2.82 8.34
C ARG A 277 -2.83 -3.97 7.60
N ASN A 278 -2.88 -3.95 6.26
CA ASN A 278 -3.58 -4.98 5.47
C ASN A 278 -2.72 -6.23 5.23
N SER A 279 -3.31 -7.42 5.38
CA SER A 279 -2.74 -8.68 4.90
C SER A 279 -3.18 -9.01 3.47
N VAL A 280 -2.36 -9.73 2.72
CA VAL A 280 -2.75 -10.39 1.46
C VAL A 280 -2.79 -11.90 1.72
N SER A 281 -3.97 -12.50 1.59
CA SER A 281 -4.20 -13.94 1.62
C SER A 281 -4.59 -14.42 0.23
N ASN A 282 -3.74 -15.25 -0.37
CA ASN A 282 -4.09 -16.26 -1.39
C ASN A 282 -2.79 -16.90 -1.88
N GLN A 283 -2.51 -18.11 -1.37
CA GLN A 283 -1.46 -18.96 -1.90
C GLN A 283 -2.11 -20.25 -2.43
N ASN A 284 -1.70 -20.68 -3.61
CA ASN A 284 -2.18 -21.93 -4.21
C ASN A 284 -1.73 -23.12 -3.34
N LYS A 285 -2.61 -24.12 -3.09
CA LYS A 285 -2.30 -25.40 -2.41
C LYS A 285 -1.01 -26.09 -2.90
N ARG A 286 -0.56 -25.77 -4.11
CA ARG A 286 0.64 -26.31 -4.77
C ARG A 286 1.96 -25.60 -4.40
N GLN A 287 1.95 -24.55 -3.58
CA GLN A 287 3.17 -23.84 -3.18
C GLN A 287 3.39 -23.95 -1.66
N PRO A 288 4.56 -24.45 -1.22
CA PRO A 288 4.95 -24.44 0.19
C PRO A 288 5.04 -23.02 0.77
N ALA A 289 4.82 -22.90 2.07
CA ALA A 289 4.90 -21.63 2.82
C ALA A 289 5.70 -21.78 4.11
N SER A 290 6.15 -20.66 4.68
CA SER A 290 6.82 -20.61 5.99
C SER A 290 5.83 -20.91 7.13
N VAL A 291 6.33 -21.27 8.31
CA VAL A 291 5.50 -21.51 9.50
C VAL A 291 6.04 -20.77 10.71
N MET A 292 5.12 -20.20 11.48
CA MET A 292 5.31 -19.77 12.86
C MET A 292 4.34 -20.57 13.72
N LEU A 293 4.74 -20.98 14.93
CA LEU A 293 3.85 -21.64 15.89
C LEU A 293 3.58 -20.73 17.08
N VAL A 294 2.42 -20.90 17.71
CA VAL A 294 2.04 -20.21 18.95
C VAL A 294 1.53 -21.21 20.00
N SER A 295 1.82 -20.94 21.27
CA SER A 295 1.41 -21.68 22.46
C SER A 295 0.84 -20.71 23.51
N GLY A 296 -0.17 -21.15 24.26
CA GLY A 296 -0.96 -20.35 25.19
C GLY A 296 -2.47 -20.46 24.94
N GLU A 297 -3.26 -19.96 25.89
CA GLU A 297 -4.72 -20.09 25.85
C GLU A 297 -5.33 -19.54 24.55
N TYR A 298 -6.22 -20.35 23.99
CA TYR A 298 -6.99 -20.03 22.79
C TYR A 298 -8.15 -19.10 23.13
N ARG A 299 -8.32 -18.01 22.36
CA ARG A 299 -9.55 -17.21 22.37
C ARG A 299 -10.54 -17.78 21.36
N ASP A 300 -11.77 -17.95 21.82
CA ASP A 300 -12.88 -18.48 21.03
C ASP A 300 -13.26 -17.52 19.88
N PRO A 301 -13.15 -17.94 18.60
CA PRO A 301 -13.50 -17.11 17.44
C PRO A 301 -15.02 -16.91 17.28
N SER A 302 -15.86 -17.66 18.00
CA SER A 302 -17.29 -17.33 18.13
C SER A 302 -17.56 -16.18 19.12
N LEU A 303 -16.52 -15.72 19.84
CA LEU A 303 -16.56 -14.61 20.79
C LEU A 303 -15.49 -13.53 20.45
N PRO A 304 -15.58 -12.86 19.28
CA PRO A 304 -14.66 -11.80 18.88
C PRO A 304 -14.67 -10.56 19.81
N ASN A 305 -15.59 -10.53 20.78
CA ASN A 305 -15.87 -9.41 21.68
C ASN A 305 -15.02 -9.38 22.96
N GLN A 306 -14.01 -10.24 23.14
CA GLN A 306 -12.91 -9.97 24.09
C GLN A 306 -11.96 -8.90 23.54
N GLN A 307 -12.55 -7.80 23.07
CA GLN A 307 -11.95 -6.79 22.20
C GLN A 307 -10.72 -6.12 22.81
N VAL A 308 -9.75 -5.80 21.95
CA VAL A 308 -8.86 -4.65 22.13
C VAL A 308 -9.75 -3.44 22.44
N GLU A 309 -9.41 -2.63 23.46
CA GLU A 309 -10.29 -1.56 23.93
C GLU A 309 -10.91 -0.75 22.78
N PRO A 310 -12.24 -0.52 22.79
CA PRO A 310 -12.92 0.15 21.68
C PRO A 310 -12.29 1.53 21.45
N GLN A 311 -12.14 1.90 20.17
CA GLN A 311 -11.56 3.20 19.83
C GLN A 311 -12.33 4.32 20.54
N SER A 312 -11.57 5.28 21.08
CA SER A 312 -12.16 6.42 21.77
C SER A 312 -13.22 7.10 20.91
N GLU A 313 -14.28 7.58 21.56
CA GLU A 313 -15.39 8.22 20.84
C GLU A 313 -14.91 9.41 19.98
N ALA A 314 -13.93 10.16 20.47
CA ALA A 314 -13.30 11.29 19.79
C ALA A 314 -12.54 10.93 18.49
N THR A 315 -12.21 9.65 18.27
CA THR A 315 -11.60 9.17 17.00
C THR A 315 -12.60 8.43 16.11
N SER A 316 -13.83 8.22 16.59
CA SER A 316 -14.84 7.38 15.96
C SER A 316 -15.78 8.12 14.99
N PHE A 317 -15.85 9.46 15.07
CA PHE A 317 -16.74 10.27 14.24
C PHE A 317 -16.09 11.60 13.84
N ILE A 318 -16.52 12.17 12.72
CA ILE A 318 -16.25 13.57 12.36
C ILE A 318 -17.57 14.34 12.46
N ARG A 319 -17.59 15.39 13.29
CA ARG A 319 -18.78 16.25 13.44
C ARG A 319 -18.93 17.18 12.23
N LEU A 320 -20.13 17.25 11.67
CA LEU A 320 -20.43 18.08 10.51
C LEU A 320 -21.41 19.21 10.84
N ASN A 321 -21.33 20.28 10.06
CA ASN A 321 -22.32 21.36 10.04
C ASN A 321 -23.58 20.97 9.23
N ASP A 322 -24.59 21.84 9.20
CA ASP A 322 -25.85 21.62 8.47
C ASP A 322 -25.66 21.44 6.95
N GLN A 323 -24.50 21.83 6.39
CA GLN A 323 -24.13 21.64 4.99
C GLN A 323 -23.37 20.32 4.72
N GLY A 324 -23.09 19.50 5.75
CA GLY A 324 -22.37 18.24 5.62
C GLY A 324 -20.83 18.35 5.58
N LEU A 325 -20.28 19.53 5.84
CA LEU A 325 -18.84 19.77 5.92
C LEU A 325 -18.36 19.65 7.38
N PRO A 326 -17.12 19.21 7.65
CA PRO A 326 -16.59 19.14 9.00
C PRO A 326 -16.60 20.50 9.68
N ILE A 327 -17.00 20.53 10.95
CA ILE A 327 -16.72 21.69 11.80
C ILE A 327 -15.21 21.80 12.05
N ASP A 328 -14.74 23.01 12.38
CA ASP A 328 -13.32 23.32 12.64
C ASP A 328 -12.68 22.28 13.58
N ARG A 329 -11.45 21.84 13.26
CA ARG A 329 -10.71 20.85 14.05
C ARG A 329 -10.54 21.24 15.52
N ALA A 330 -10.47 22.52 15.85
CA ALA A 330 -10.47 22.98 17.24
C ALA A 330 -11.81 22.63 17.95
N LEU A 331 -12.94 22.85 17.25
CA LEU A 331 -14.28 22.53 17.76
C LEU A 331 -14.56 21.01 17.77
N GLN A 332 -13.82 20.21 17.01
CA GLN A 332 -13.86 18.74 17.08
C GLN A 332 -13.34 18.18 18.41
N GLN A 333 -12.73 18.99 19.28
CA GLN A 333 -12.30 18.58 20.63
C GLN A 333 -13.19 19.11 21.77
N ASN A 334 -14.06 20.08 21.49
CA ASN A 334 -15.00 20.61 22.49
C ASN A 334 -15.98 19.53 22.96
N SER A 335 -16.56 19.69 24.16
CA SER A 335 -17.65 18.82 24.62
C SER A 335 -18.75 18.73 23.55
N TYR A 336 -19.34 17.55 23.38
CA TYR A 336 -20.44 17.32 22.45
C TYR A 336 -21.69 18.19 22.77
N GLN A 337 -21.77 18.73 23.99
CA GLN A 337 -22.78 19.68 24.47
C GLN A 337 -22.43 21.16 24.19
N GLU A 338 -21.15 21.49 23.93
CA GLU A 338 -20.65 22.87 23.82
C GLU A 338 -20.42 23.33 22.37
N SER A 339 -20.35 22.40 21.44
CA SER A 339 -20.23 22.67 20.01
C SER A 339 -21.48 22.16 19.31
N PRO A 340 -22.26 23.01 18.59
CA PRO A 340 -23.45 22.56 17.89
C PRO A 340 -23.09 21.87 16.56
N TRP A 341 -23.21 20.55 16.52
CA TRP A 341 -23.21 19.69 15.34
C TRP A 341 -24.50 18.86 15.35
N ARG A 342 -25.08 18.56 14.18
CA ARG A 342 -26.30 17.71 14.09
C ARG A 342 -26.04 16.37 13.42
N CYS A 343 -24.86 16.23 12.84
CA CYS A 343 -24.52 15.18 11.91
C CYS A 343 -23.14 14.61 12.26
N LEU A 344 -23.02 13.30 12.19
CA LEU A 344 -21.76 12.59 12.30
C LEU A 344 -21.46 11.86 11.00
N ASP A 345 -20.23 11.99 10.52
CA ASP A 345 -19.62 11.00 9.64
C ASP A 345 -19.01 9.89 10.50
N ASP A 346 -19.43 8.64 10.28
CA ASP A 346 -19.07 7.48 11.10
C ASP A 346 -17.78 6.83 10.59
N MET A 347 -16.67 7.15 11.26
CA MET A 347 -15.35 6.67 10.88
C MET A 347 -15.12 5.18 11.16
N ARG A 348 -15.95 4.57 12.02
CA ARG A 348 -15.80 3.15 12.42
C ARG A 348 -16.33 2.21 11.34
N SER A 349 -17.30 2.68 10.54
CA SER A 349 -17.84 1.98 9.36
C SER A 349 -16.76 1.58 8.33
N LEU A 350 -15.59 2.22 8.42
CA LEU A 350 -14.48 2.10 7.48
C LEU A 350 -13.35 1.20 7.99
N VAL A 351 -13.48 0.60 9.18
CA VAL A 351 -12.69 -0.58 9.57
C VAL A 351 -13.28 -1.77 8.80
N ARG A 352 -12.45 -2.43 7.98
CA ARG A 352 -12.82 -3.29 6.83
C ARG A 352 -13.93 -4.33 7.03
N ASP A 353 -14.21 -4.73 8.26
CA ASP A 353 -14.93 -5.97 8.55
C ASP A 353 -16.42 -5.75 8.95
N ASN A 354 -16.83 -4.51 9.28
CA ASN A 354 -18.13 -4.26 9.96
C ASN A 354 -19.30 -3.79 9.07
N LEU A 355 -19.12 -3.59 7.77
CA LEU A 355 -20.20 -3.11 6.86
C LEU A 355 -20.26 -3.85 5.51
N PHE A 356 -19.90 -5.14 5.53
CA PHE A 356 -19.93 -6.01 4.34
C PHE A 356 -21.34 -6.38 3.83
N LEU A 357 -22.41 -5.89 4.49
CA LEU A 357 -23.80 -6.38 4.32
C LEU A 357 -24.78 -5.35 3.72
N ARG A 358 -24.32 -4.55 2.76
CA ARG A 358 -25.20 -4.04 1.69
C ARG A 358 -24.53 -4.09 0.33
N ASP A 359 -25.03 -4.99 -0.51
CA ASP A 359 -24.72 -5.13 -1.94
C ASP A 359 -23.22 -5.35 -2.30
N GLY A 360 -22.36 -5.72 -1.34
CA GLY A 360 -20.92 -5.91 -1.58
C GLY A 360 -20.13 -4.62 -1.85
N ARG A 361 -20.62 -3.46 -1.38
CA ARG A 361 -20.01 -2.14 -1.63
C ARG A 361 -19.64 -1.43 -0.33
N PHE A 362 -18.52 -0.70 -0.34
CA PHE A 362 -18.20 0.24 0.74
C PHE A 362 -19.16 1.42 0.71
N SER A 363 -19.56 1.90 1.89
CA SER A 363 -20.37 3.11 2.04
C SER A 363 -19.91 3.93 3.24
N TYR A 364 -19.81 5.24 3.07
CA TYR A 364 -19.67 6.15 4.21
C TYR A 364 -21.02 6.23 4.93
N VAL A 365 -21.01 5.96 6.23
CA VAL A 365 -22.22 6.00 7.06
C VAL A 365 -22.31 7.34 7.79
N TYR A 366 -23.51 7.90 7.83
CA TYR A 366 -23.80 9.14 8.53
C TYR A 366 -24.92 8.95 9.53
N TRP A 367 -24.83 9.60 10.70
CA TRP A 367 -25.85 9.57 11.75
C TRP A 367 -26.41 10.97 12.03
N LEU A 368 -27.71 11.05 12.31
CA LEU A 368 -28.46 12.29 12.59
C LEU A 368 -29.51 12.06 13.69
N THR A 369 -29.54 12.94 14.68
CA THR A 369 -30.63 13.05 15.67
C THR A 369 -31.61 14.18 15.27
N PRO A 370 -32.89 13.88 15.01
CA PRO A 370 -33.83 14.87 14.50
C PRO A 370 -34.43 15.74 15.63
N GLY A 371 -33.98 16.99 15.69
CA GLY A 371 -34.52 18.05 16.55
C GLY A 371 -34.22 19.44 16.00
N ASN A 372 -35.06 20.43 16.34
CA ASN A 372 -35.05 21.78 15.75
C ASN A 372 -34.59 22.91 16.69
N SER A 373 -34.27 22.65 17.96
CA SER A 373 -33.99 23.74 18.94
C SER A 373 -32.85 23.51 19.92
N ASP A 374 -32.37 22.28 20.11
CA ASP A 374 -31.12 22.02 20.82
C ASP A 374 -30.58 20.64 20.48
N ILE A 375 -29.25 20.55 20.35
CA ILE A 375 -28.56 19.33 19.89
C ILE A 375 -28.52 18.23 20.96
N THR A 376 -28.93 18.57 22.18
CA THR A 376 -29.06 17.70 23.36
C THR A 376 -30.42 16.98 23.46
N ASN A 377 -31.41 17.32 22.62
CA ASN A 377 -32.78 16.84 22.83
C ASN A 377 -33.15 15.63 21.95
N THR A 378 -32.94 14.42 22.50
CA THR A 378 -33.44 13.14 21.95
C THR A 378 -34.79 12.70 22.55
N ALA A 379 -35.46 13.56 23.32
CA ALA A 379 -36.69 13.21 24.04
C ALA A 379 -37.92 13.04 23.13
N HIS A 380 -37.88 13.60 21.91
CA HIS A 380 -39.00 13.56 20.98
C HIS A 380 -39.30 12.13 20.50
N THR A 381 -40.59 11.78 20.55
CA THR A 381 -41.09 10.46 20.12
C THR A 381 -42.07 10.60 18.97
N PHE A 382 -41.99 9.71 18.00
CA PHE A 382 -42.80 9.70 16.78
C PHE A 382 -43.69 8.47 16.73
N ALA A 383 -44.91 8.61 16.24
CA ALA A 383 -45.87 7.52 16.07
C ALA A 383 -45.70 6.81 14.72
N LEU A 384 -46.08 5.53 14.66
CA LEU A 384 -46.01 4.73 13.43
C LEU A 384 -47.05 5.16 12.37
N GLU A 385 -48.29 5.42 12.76
CA GLU A 385 -49.39 5.79 11.85
C GLU A 385 -50.23 7.00 12.31
N THR A 386 -50.94 7.61 11.35
CA THR A 386 -51.41 9.01 11.32
C THR A 386 -52.73 9.33 12.05
N SER A 387 -53.27 8.46 12.91
CA SER A 387 -54.63 8.63 13.48
C SER A 387 -54.73 9.38 14.82
N VAL A 388 -53.62 9.92 15.35
CA VAL A 388 -53.57 10.52 16.68
C VAL A 388 -54.20 11.94 16.70
N SER A 389 -55.42 12.05 17.23
CA SER A 389 -56.20 13.30 17.27
C SER A 389 -55.64 14.38 18.21
N HIS A 390 -54.59 14.08 18.98
CA HIS A 390 -53.95 14.98 19.94
C HIS A 390 -52.44 14.90 19.75
N CYS A 391 -51.85 15.88 19.08
CA CYS A 391 -50.40 16.09 19.09
C CYS A 391 -50.07 17.55 19.34
N GLU A 392 -49.14 17.79 20.26
CA GLU A 392 -48.68 19.14 20.65
C GLU A 392 -47.59 19.70 19.71
N GLN A 393 -47.19 18.91 18.70
CA GLN A 393 -46.12 19.23 17.74
C GLN A 393 -46.64 19.19 16.30
N SER A 394 -45.99 19.93 15.39
CA SER A 394 -46.43 20.10 14.00
C SER A 394 -46.17 18.91 13.07
N THR A 395 -45.25 18.00 13.43
CA THR A 395 -44.97 16.75 12.72
C THR A 395 -44.81 15.62 13.74
N CYS A 396 -45.67 14.60 13.67
CA CYS A 396 -45.80 13.59 14.73
C CYS A 396 -45.70 12.14 14.27
N THR A 397 -45.71 11.86 12.96
CA THR A 397 -45.47 10.52 12.45
C THR A 397 -44.03 10.32 11.97
N LEU A 398 -43.57 9.08 12.05
CA LEU A 398 -42.25 8.66 11.60
C LEU A 398 -42.01 9.05 10.13
N ASP A 399 -42.98 8.73 9.28
CA ASP A 399 -42.95 8.94 7.84
C ASP A 399 -42.89 10.42 7.44
N GLU A 400 -43.68 11.28 8.10
CA GLU A 400 -43.68 12.73 7.85
C GLU A 400 -42.38 13.38 8.34
N MET A 401 -41.84 12.95 9.48
CA MET A 401 -40.58 13.47 10.00
C MET A 401 -39.40 13.10 9.08
N VAL A 402 -39.31 11.84 8.61
CA VAL A 402 -38.27 11.43 7.65
C VAL A 402 -38.40 12.22 6.33
N LYS A 403 -39.62 12.40 5.81
CA LYS A 403 -39.87 13.23 4.61
C LYS A 403 -39.46 14.69 4.82
N GLN A 404 -39.74 15.27 5.99
CA GLN A 404 -39.36 16.64 6.33
C GLN A 404 -37.84 16.81 6.42
N VAL A 405 -37.13 15.90 7.10
CA VAL A 405 -35.67 15.92 7.22
C VAL A 405 -35.01 15.85 5.84
N ASN A 406 -35.47 14.96 4.97
CA ASN A 406 -34.95 14.81 3.61
C ASN A 406 -35.26 16.02 2.71
N ALA A 407 -36.45 16.61 2.83
CA ALA A 407 -36.82 17.82 2.09
C ALA A 407 -36.00 19.06 2.51
N LEU A 408 -35.55 19.11 3.77
CA LEU A 408 -34.67 20.16 4.28
C LEU A 408 -33.18 19.94 3.94
N GLN A 409 -32.83 18.82 3.31
CA GLN A 409 -31.46 18.39 3.00
C GLN A 409 -30.47 18.55 4.18
N GLN A 410 -30.90 18.17 5.38
CA GLN A 410 -30.08 18.34 6.59
C GLN A 410 -28.74 17.60 6.42
N CYS A 411 -27.65 18.27 6.84
CA CYS A 411 -26.28 17.80 6.65
C CYS A 411 -25.85 17.70 5.16
N GLY A 412 -26.47 18.46 4.26
CA GLY A 412 -26.28 18.32 2.82
C GLY A 412 -26.87 17.03 2.22
N ARG A 413 -27.70 16.29 2.98
CA ARG A 413 -28.18 14.94 2.62
C ARG A 413 -29.71 14.86 2.55
N GLY A 414 -30.21 14.16 1.53
CA GLY A 414 -31.66 13.94 1.29
C GLY A 414 -32.09 12.47 1.33
N ASP A 415 -31.23 11.58 1.85
CA ASP A 415 -31.35 10.12 1.83
C ASP A 415 -31.48 9.48 3.24
N TRP A 416 -31.84 10.28 4.25
CA TRP A 416 -32.03 9.83 5.63
C TRP A 416 -33.15 8.81 5.76
N ARG A 417 -32.93 7.81 6.60
CA ARG A 417 -33.84 6.70 6.88
C ARG A 417 -33.65 6.17 8.30
N VAL A 418 -34.58 5.33 8.76
CA VAL A 418 -34.46 4.60 10.03
C VAL A 418 -33.41 3.49 9.88
N PRO A 419 -32.47 3.31 10.83
CA PRO A 419 -31.47 2.25 10.78
C PRO A 419 -32.10 0.85 10.91
N SER A 420 -31.46 -0.16 10.34
CA SER A 420 -31.79 -1.56 10.63
C SER A 420 -31.31 -1.96 12.04
N GLN A 421 -31.71 -3.15 12.49
CA GLN A 421 -31.15 -3.76 13.70
C GLN A 421 -29.62 -3.85 13.65
N GLU A 422 -29.07 -4.29 12.52
CA GLU A 422 -27.63 -4.50 12.30
C GLU A 422 -26.88 -3.16 12.29
N GLU A 423 -27.45 -2.14 11.63
CA GLU A 423 -26.88 -0.79 11.59
C GLU A 423 -26.89 -0.12 12.98
N LEU A 424 -27.98 -0.27 13.75
CA LEU A 424 -28.04 0.26 15.12
C LEU A 424 -27.09 -0.49 16.08
N ALA A 425 -26.88 -1.80 15.86
CA ALA A 425 -25.96 -2.60 16.65
C ALA A 425 -24.50 -2.10 16.55
N LEU A 426 -24.11 -1.40 15.48
CA LEU A 426 -22.79 -0.76 15.36
C LEU A 426 -22.51 0.28 16.46
N LEU A 427 -23.53 0.79 17.15
CA LEU A 427 -23.39 1.76 18.25
C LEU A 427 -23.39 1.09 19.65
N LEU A 428 -23.67 -0.21 19.71
CA LEU A 428 -23.83 -1.02 20.92
C LEU A 428 -22.65 -1.97 21.14
N HIS A 429 -22.41 -2.37 22.38
CA HIS A 429 -21.41 -3.38 22.76
C HIS A 429 -21.91 -4.22 23.93
N GLN A 430 -21.72 -5.54 23.86
CA GLN A 430 -22.14 -6.45 24.91
C GLN A 430 -21.08 -6.51 26.03
N LYS A 431 -21.50 -6.37 27.29
CA LYS A 431 -20.58 -6.56 28.43
C LYS A 431 -20.04 -7.99 28.46
N VAL A 432 -18.74 -8.10 28.78
CA VAL A 432 -17.89 -9.30 28.62
C VAL A 432 -18.51 -10.59 29.18
N ASP A 433 -19.29 -10.52 30.26
CA ASP A 433 -19.95 -11.68 30.90
C ASP A 433 -21.28 -12.10 30.25
N GLY A 434 -21.52 -11.73 28.98
CA GLY A 434 -22.80 -11.93 28.30
C GLY A 434 -23.92 -11.01 28.81
N GLY A 435 -23.56 -9.88 29.42
CA GLY A 435 -24.49 -8.92 30.01
C GLY A 435 -25.28 -8.10 28.98
N GLU A 436 -26.01 -7.10 29.47
CA GLU A 436 -26.75 -6.17 28.60
C GLU A 436 -25.83 -5.44 27.61
N PHE A 437 -26.34 -5.21 26.41
CA PHE A 437 -25.73 -4.35 25.39
C PHE A 437 -25.77 -2.91 25.87
N GLU A 438 -24.62 -2.26 25.97
CA GLU A 438 -24.49 -0.83 26.29
C GLU A 438 -24.15 -0.03 25.03
N LEU A 439 -24.81 1.11 24.86
CA LEU A 439 -24.45 2.10 23.85
C LEU A 439 -23.07 2.68 24.17
N LEU A 440 -22.08 2.45 23.31
CA LEU A 440 -20.70 2.88 23.57
C LEU A 440 -20.50 4.37 23.32
N TYR A 441 -21.15 4.90 22.28
CA TYR A 441 -20.86 6.21 21.70
C TYR A 441 -21.91 7.24 22.14
N GLN A 442 -22.16 7.28 23.45
CA GLN A 442 -23.26 8.01 24.04
C GLN A 442 -23.08 9.52 23.86
N ALA A 443 -21.90 10.08 24.12
CA ALA A 443 -21.73 11.54 24.03
C ALA A 443 -21.70 12.01 22.56
N SER A 444 -21.22 11.15 21.64
CA SER A 444 -21.32 11.34 20.19
C SER A 444 -22.77 11.36 19.70
N LEU A 445 -23.71 10.70 20.38
CA LEU A 445 -25.14 10.79 20.08
C LEU A 445 -25.88 11.76 21.02
N ASN A 446 -25.11 12.59 21.72
CA ASN A 446 -25.52 13.55 22.75
C ASN A 446 -26.37 12.97 23.89
N GLN A 447 -25.83 11.94 24.53
CA GLN A 447 -26.39 11.18 25.65
C GLN A 447 -27.86 10.82 25.42
N PRO A 448 -28.14 9.99 24.40
CA PRO A 448 -29.51 9.69 23.97
C PRO A 448 -30.31 9.14 25.13
N GLU A 449 -31.39 9.84 25.48
CA GLU A 449 -32.21 9.52 26.63
C GLU A 449 -32.75 8.09 26.54
N ALA A 450 -32.80 7.39 27.67
CA ALA A 450 -33.30 6.03 27.76
C ALA A 450 -34.74 5.86 27.22
N GLY A 451 -35.01 4.71 26.63
CA GLY A 451 -36.32 4.32 26.10
C GLY A 451 -36.26 3.67 24.73
N ASN A 452 -37.43 3.46 24.12
CA ASN A 452 -37.57 2.82 22.82
C ASN A 452 -37.15 3.74 21.67
N TYR A 453 -36.34 3.23 20.75
CA TYR A 453 -35.95 3.86 19.48
C TYR A 453 -36.48 3.04 18.31
N TRP A 454 -36.86 3.72 17.22
CA TRP A 454 -37.29 3.09 15.97
C TRP A 454 -36.14 2.37 15.25
N VAL A 455 -36.40 1.15 14.77
CA VAL A 455 -35.55 0.39 13.86
C VAL A 455 -36.36 -0.18 12.71
N SER A 456 -35.76 -0.30 11.53
CA SER A 456 -36.35 -0.94 10.35
C SER A 456 -36.10 -2.45 10.34
N THR A 457 -37.06 -3.20 9.80
CA THR A 457 -37.01 -4.65 9.66
C THR A 457 -37.53 -5.06 8.27
N LYS A 458 -37.35 -6.34 7.89
CA LYS A 458 -37.89 -6.87 6.63
C LYS A 458 -39.44 -6.83 6.56
N SER A 459 -40.12 -6.62 7.68
CA SER A 459 -41.58 -6.56 7.80
C SER A 459 -42.12 -5.16 8.16
N GLY A 460 -41.29 -4.11 8.10
CA GLY A 460 -41.67 -2.73 8.40
C GLY A 460 -40.80 -2.12 9.49
N TYR A 461 -41.41 -1.74 10.62
CA TYR A 461 -40.72 -1.10 11.74
C TYR A 461 -40.92 -1.87 13.05
N ALA A 462 -39.91 -1.79 13.91
CA ALA A 462 -39.86 -2.35 15.25
C ALA A 462 -39.13 -1.38 16.18
N THR A 463 -38.96 -1.74 17.44
CA THR A 463 -38.27 -0.89 18.43
C THR A 463 -37.21 -1.63 19.23
N LEU A 464 -36.15 -0.91 19.60
CA LEU A 464 -35.09 -1.35 20.50
C LEU A 464 -34.95 -0.37 21.68
N SER A 465 -34.75 -0.85 22.91
CA SER A 465 -34.66 -0.01 24.10
C SER A 465 -33.20 0.38 24.40
N LEU A 466 -32.85 1.66 24.29
CA LEU A 466 -31.50 2.19 24.56
C LEU A 466 -31.45 2.88 25.94
N PRO A 467 -30.26 3.17 26.53
CA PRO A 467 -28.90 2.79 26.08
C PRO A 467 -28.49 1.38 26.50
N HIS A 468 -29.25 0.72 27.40
CA HIS A 468 -28.99 -0.66 27.83
C HIS A 468 -30.07 -1.60 27.29
N VAL A 469 -29.68 -2.62 26.53
CA VAL A 469 -30.58 -3.58 25.87
C VAL A 469 -30.27 -5.01 26.32
N PRO A 470 -31.25 -5.80 26.80
CA PRO A 470 -30.99 -7.20 27.17
C PRO A 470 -30.74 -8.13 25.98
N SER A 471 -31.19 -7.75 24.77
CA SER A 471 -30.84 -8.42 23.52
C SER A 471 -30.97 -7.46 22.33
N LEU A 472 -30.31 -7.78 21.21
CA LEU A 472 -30.45 -7.00 19.98
C LEU A 472 -31.74 -7.30 19.20
N THR A 473 -32.64 -8.16 19.70
CA THR A 473 -33.86 -8.54 18.97
C THR A 473 -34.92 -7.43 19.05
N PRO A 474 -35.32 -6.80 17.93
CA PRO A 474 -36.31 -5.73 17.95
C PRO A 474 -37.69 -6.24 18.32
N VAL A 475 -38.39 -5.47 19.15
CA VAL A 475 -39.79 -5.73 19.52
C VAL A 475 -40.69 -5.16 18.44
N ALA A 476 -41.55 -6.00 17.85
CA ALA A 476 -42.50 -5.60 16.82
C ALA A 476 -43.43 -4.48 17.31
N ALA A 477 -43.65 -3.47 16.48
CA ALA A 477 -44.33 -2.25 16.89
C ALA A 477 -45.85 -2.40 17.03
N ALA A 478 -46.42 -1.85 18.10
CA ALA A 478 -47.88 -1.73 18.24
C ALA A 478 -48.42 -0.53 17.41
N PRO A 479 -49.67 -0.56 16.90
CA PRO A 479 -50.18 0.48 15.98
C PRO A 479 -50.13 1.93 16.50
N ASN A 480 -50.22 2.14 17.82
CA ASN A 480 -50.13 3.45 18.48
C ASN A 480 -48.81 3.66 19.23
N GLN A 481 -47.79 2.82 18.98
CA GLN A 481 -46.52 2.94 19.66
C GLN A 481 -45.80 4.22 19.25
N ARG A 482 -45.19 4.89 20.24
CA ARG A 482 -44.28 6.00 20.04
C ARG A 482 -42.88 5.56 20.44
N ALA A 483 -41.90 5.94 19.64
CA ALA A 483 -40.49 5.72 19.93
C ALA A 483 -39.64 6.90 19.44
N LYS A 484 -38.45 7.03 20.01
CA LYS A 484 -37.44 8.02 19.66
C LYS A 484 -36.84 7.69 18.29
N LEU A 485 -36.25 8.67 17.64
CA LEU A 485 -35.74 8.53 16.28
C LEU A 485 -34.25 8.81 16.23
N LEU A 486 -33.51 7.88 15.66
CA LEU A 486 -32.15 8.07 15.18
C LEU A 486 -32.20 7.79 13.67
N LEU A 487 -31.55 8.63 12.87
CA LEU A 487 -31.52 8.51 11.42
C LEU A 487 -30.12 8.13 10.96
N ILE A 488 -30.08 7.27 9.94
CA ILE A 488 -28.88 6.88 9.21
C ILE A 488 -29.01 7.31 7.74
N ALA A 489 -27.90 7.70 7.14
CA ALA A 489 -27.74 7.84 5.70
C ALA A 489 -26.45 7.14 5.24
N SER A 490 -26.37 6.77 3.97
CA SER A 490 -25.28 5.93 3.46
C SER A 490 -24.87 6.36 2.05
N GLU A 491 -23.63 6.82 1.90
CA GLU A 491 -23.05 7.22 0.62
C GLU A 491 -22.20 6.09 0.08
N PHE A 492 -22.70 5.41 -0.95
CA PHE A 492 -21.93 4.40 -1.65
C PHE A 492 -20.90 5.07 -2.56
N GLU A 493 -19.67 4.57 -2.54
CA GLU A 493 -18.70 4.91 -3.57
C GLU A 493 -19.30 4.49 -4.94
N PRO A 494 -19.35 5.38 -5.95
CA PRO A 494 -19.61 4.98 -7.32
C PRO A 494 -18.38 4.24 -7.84
N ARG A 495 -18.20 2.98 -7.42
CA ARG A 495 -17.23 2.09 -8.06
C ARG A 495 -17.52 2.07 -9.55
N ALA A 496 -16.45 2.14 -10.33
CA ALA A 496 -16.53 1.86 -11.75
C ALA A 496 -17.14 0.47 -11.96
N THR A 497 -18.39 0.43 -12.43
CA THR A 497 -19.05 -0.82 -12.79
C THR A 497 -18.39 -1.40 -14.02
N GLU A 498 -18.23 -2.72 -14.08
CA GLU A 498 -17.83 -3.42 -15.29
C GLU A 498 -18.65 -2.93 -16.50
N ASP A 499 -18.01 -2.80 -17.66
CA ASP A 499 -18.72 -2.42 -18.88
C ASP A 499 -19.68 -3.56 -19.27
N PRO A 500 -21.01 -3.35 -19.28
CA PRO A 500 -21.97 -4.40 -19.61
C PRO A 500 -21.83 -4.97 -21.03
N ARG A 501 -21.03 -4.33 -21.91
CA ARG A 501 -20.62 -4.87 -23.21
C ARG A 501 -19.55 -5.97 -23.09
N SER A 502 -18.72 -5.91 -22.04
CA SER A 502 -17.68 -6.89 -21.71
C SER A 502 -18.21 -8.05 -20.85
N VAL A 503 -19.13 -7.77 -19.93
CA VAL A 503 -19.67 -8.78 -19.00
C VAL A 503 -20.25 -9.99 -19.76
N ASN A 504 -19.76 -11.18 -19.42
CA ASN A 504 -20.03 -12.47 -20.09
C ASN A 504 -19.41 -12.68 -21.50
N ASN A 505 -18.55 -11.79 -22.00
CA ASN A 505 -17.92 -11.91 -23.33
C ASN A 505 -16.47 -12.46 -23.31
N HIS A 506 -16.07 -13.12 -22.21
CA HIS A 506 -14.68 -13.56 -21.94
C HIS A 506 -14.24 -14.87 -22.64
N GLY A 507 -14.97 -15.30 -23.67
CA GLY A 507 -14.67 -16.54 -24.40
C GLY A 507 -13.72 -16.31 -25.57
N ARG A 508 -12.75 -17.21 -25.77
CA ARG A 508 -11.91 -17.17 -27.00
C ARG A 508 -12.81 -17.27 -28.25
N PRO A 509 -12.76 -16.31 -29.17
CA PRO A 509 -13.63 -16.29 -30.34
C PRO A 509 -13.27 -17.39 -31.35
N ASN A 510 -14.16 -17.63 -32.31
CA ASN A 510 -13.82 -18.41 -33.50
C ASN A 510 -12.75 -17.66 -34.30
N MET A 511 -11.49 -18.12 -34.23
CA MET A 511 -10.36 -17.41 -34.82
C MET A 511 -10.45 -17.27 -36.33
N THR A 512 -11.03 -18.24 -37.05
CA THR A 512 -11.25 -18.15 -38.50
C THR A 512 -12.21 -17.02 -38.84
N LYS A 513 -13.28 -16.84 -38.06
CA LYS A 513 -14.18 -15.70 -38.22
C LYS A 513 -13.49 -14.40 -37.85
N LEU A 514 -12.83 -14.33 -36.69
CA LEU A 514 -12.14 -13.10 -36.23
C LEU A 514 -11.11 -12.63 -37.27
N ARG A 515 -10.32 -13.55 -37.83
CA ARG A 515 -9.35 -13.27 -38.88
C ARG A 515 -10.00 -12.74 -40.16
N LEU A 516 -11.19 -13.22 -40.52
CA LEU A 516 -11.96 -12.69 -41.65
C LEU A 516 -12.53 -11.29 -41.35
N ASP A 517 -13.07 -11.09 -40.14
CA ASP A 517 -13.64 -9.81 -39.69
C ASP A 517 -12.55 -8.69 -39.64
N TYR A 518 -11.29 -9.04 -39.37
CA TYR A 518 -10.13 -8.12 -39.39
C TYR A 518 -9.33 -8.15 -40.71
N ALA A 519 -9.71 -8.94 -41.72
CA ALA A 519 -9.07 -9.01 -43.05
C ALA A 519 -9.47 -7.83 -43.96
N THR A 520 -9.47 -6.62 -43.40
CA THR A 520 -9.95 -5.39 -44.02
C THR A 520 -9.22 -4.18 -43.42
N SER A 521 -9.48 -3.00 -43.95
CA SER A 521 -8.91 -1.74 -43.43
C SER A 521 -9.52 -1.38 -42.06
N PRO A 522 -8.78 -0.66 -41.18
CA PRO A 522 -9.18 -0.50 -39.78
C PRO A 522 -10.57 0.11 -39.57
N GLU A 523 -10.99 1.04 -40.43
CA GLU A 523 -12.30 1.67 -40.39
C GLU A 523 -13.48 0.70 -40.65
N ASN A 524 -13.20 -0.53 -41.09
CA ASN A 524 -14.15 -1.61 -41.32
C ASN A 524 -14.03 -2.78 -40.32
N TRP A 525 -13.15 -2.68 -39.31
CA TRP A 525 -13.02 -3.71 -38.25
C TRP A 525 -14.27 -3.76 -37.35
N PRO A 526 -14.46 -4.85 -36.56
CA PRO A 526 -15.51 -4.92 -35.55
C PRO A 526 -15.53 -3.70 -34.63
N ALA A 527 -16.71 -3.19 -34.28
CA ALA A 527 -16.84 -1.99 -33.47
C ALA A 527 -16.15 -2.14 -32.09
N PRO A 528 -15.38 -1.13 -31.64
CA PRO A 528 -14.67 -1.16 -30.35
C PRO A 528 -15.61 -0.85 -29.18
N PHE A 529 -15.18 -1.16 -27.94
CA PHE A 529 -15.89 -0.80 -26.71
C PHE A 529 -15.30 0.48 -26.12
N VAL A 530 -15.54 1.60 -26.81
CA VAL A 530 -15.20 2.94 -26.31
C VAL A 530 -16.40 3.65 -25.70
N ASP A 531 -16.15 4.56 -24.77
CA ASP A 531 -17.18 5.32 -24.05
C ASP A 531 -17.67 6.54 -24.82
N ASP A 532 -16.78 7.19 -25.60
CA ASP A 532 -17.13 8.25 -26.54
C ASP A 532 -16.62 7.90 -27.95
N MET A 533 -17.57 7.69 -28.87
CA MET A 533 -17.28 7.41 -30.29
C MET A 533 -16.92 8.67 -31.09
N SER A 534 -17.17 9.87 -30.56
CA SER A 534 -16.93 11.14 -31.26
C SER A 534 -15.50 11.64 -31.15
N GLU A 535 -14.81 11.31 -30.04
CA GLU A 535 -13.38 11.55 -29.85
C GLU A 535 -12.50 10.37 -30.29
N TYR A 536 -13.09 9.24 -30.69
CA TYR A 536 -12.36 8.02 -31.02
C TYR A 536 -11.67 8.07 -32.40
N GLN A 537 -10.37 7.75 -32.41
CA GLN A 537 -9.62 7.44 -33.63
C GLN A 537 -9.22 5.96 -33.65
N GLU A 538 -9.49 5.28 -34.76
CA GLU A 538 -9.10 3.88 -34.95
C GLU A 538 -7.57 3.70 -35.04
N LEU A 539 -7.09 2.51 -34.68
CA LEU A 539 -5.67 2.18 -34.75
C LEU A 539 -5.17 2.17 -36.21
N GLY A 540 -3.92 2.57 -36.42
CA GLY A 540 -3.36 2.70 -37.77
C GLY A 540 -1.84 2.67 -37.81
N VAL A 541 -1.28 3.01 -38.96
CA VAL A 541 0.17 3.14 -39.17
C VAL A 541 0.65 4.54 -38.76
N MET A 542 1.84 4.66 -38.18
CA MET A 542 2.41 5.97 -37.82
C MET A 542 2.44 6.91 -39.04
N PRO A 543 2.09 8.20 -38.88
CA PRO A 543 2.35 9.21 -39.89
C PRO A 543 3.85 9.49 -40.02
N LEU A 544 4.25 10.28 -41.02
CA LEU A 544 5.60 10.83 -41.10
C LEU A 544 5.78 11.93 -40.05
N PRO A 545 6.96 12.05 -39.39
CA PRO A 545 7.20 13.07 -38.38
C PRO A 545 7.28 14.47 -39.01
N GLU A 546 6.60 15.43 -38.39
CA GLU A 546 6.62 16.83 -38.84
C GLU A 546 7.79 17.61 -38.26
N PHE A 547 8.44 18.42 -39.12
CA PHE A 547 9.46 19.39 -38.72
C PHE A 547 8.83 20.80 -38.81
N PRO A 548 8.72 21.55 -37.69
CA PRO A 548 8.00 22.82 -37.68
C PRO A 548 8.74 23.88 -38.50
N ASN A 549 8.00 24.83 -39.09
CA ASN A 549 8.57 25.92 -39.89
C ASN A 549 9.57 26.80 -39.11
N SER A 550 9.47 26.86 -37.78
CA SER A 550 10.43 27.52 -36.89
C SER A 550 11.75 26.75 -36.74
N ASN A 551 11.73 25.42 -36.90
CA ASN A 551 12.91 24.57 -36.81
C ASN A 551 12.90 23.47 -37.89
N PRO A 552 13.06 23.84 -39.19
CA PRO A 552 12.98 22.90 -40.29
C PRO A 552 14.15 21.90 -40.29
N TYR A 553 13.90 20.73 -40.89
CA TYR A 553 14.90 19.69 -41.09
C TYR A 553 16.13 20.21 -41.85
N GLN A 554 17.32 19.88 -41.34
CA GLN A 554 18.59 20.04 -42.04
C GLN A 554 19.55 18.95 -41.56
N ALA A 555 20.18 18.22 -42.48
CA ALA A 555 21.09 17.12 -42.11
C ALA A 555 22.27 17.57 -41.22
N SER A 556 22.83 18.76 -41.47
CA SER A 556 23.88 19.36 -40.62
C SER A 556 23.39 19.66 -39.19
N LYS A 557 22.12 20.06 -39.04
CA LYS A 557 21.49 20.29 -37.73
C LYS A 557 21.23 18.97 -36.99
N VAL A 558 20.84 17.91 -37.70
CA VAL A 558 20.73 16.55 -37.12
C VAL A 558 22.07 16.09 -36.57
N GLU A 559 23.16 16.23 -37.32
CA GLU A 559 24.50 15.82 -36.84
C GLU A 559 25.01 16.67 -35.67
N LEU A 560 24.76 17.98 -35.67
CA LEU A 560 25.05 18.84 -34.51
C LEU A 560 24.23 18.42 -33.28
N GLY A 561 22.92 18.21 -33.45
CA GLY A 561 22.03 17.73 -32.39
C GLY A 561 22.42 16.37 -31.85
N LYS A 562 22.78 15.42 -32.72
CA LYS A 562 23.32 14.10 -32.36
C LYS A 562 24.56 14.25 -31.49
N LYS A 563 25.54 15.04 -31.93
CA LYS A 563 26.75 15.26 -31.16
C LYS A 563 26.45 15.82 -29.77
N LEU A 564 25.59 16.84 -29.67
CA LEU A 564 25.20 17.47 -28.41
C LEU A 564 24.46 16.50 -27.47
N PHE A 565 23.59 15.63 -28.00
CA PHE A 565 22.81 14.67 -27.22
C PHE A 565 23.68 13.64 -26.47
N PHE A 566 24.81 13.24 -27.07
CA PHE A 566 25.78 12.30 -26.47
C PHE A 566 26.96 12.99 -25.78
N ASP A 567 27.05 14.33 -25.80
CA ASP A 567 28.18 15.06 -25.20
C ASP A 567 27.86 15.44 -23.74
N PRO A 568 28.56 14.87 -22.74
CA PRO A 568 28.33 15.22 -21.34
C PRO A 568 28.75 16.66 -21.01
N PHE A 569 29.45 17.38 -21.91
CA PHE A 569 29.76 18.80 -21.78
C PHE A 569 28.54 19.67 -21.46
N LEU A 570 27.33 19.25 -21.85
CA LEU A 570 26.11 20.00 -21.53
C LEU A 570 25.79 20.05 -20.03
N SER A 571 26.27 19.10 -19.23
CA SER A 571 26.10 19.10 -17.77
C SER A 571 27.11 19.97 -17.03
N ARG A 572 26.83 20.24 -15.75
CA ARG A 572 27.68 21.05 -14.87
C ARG A 572 29.02 20.40 -14.53
N ALA A 573 29.02 19.09 -14.26
CA ALA A 573 30.22 18.32 -13.90
C ALA A 573 30.85 17.58 -15.10
N GLN A 574 30.25 17.68 -16.29
CA GLN A 574 30.72 17.06 -17.53
C GLN A 574 30.71 15.51 -17.48
N ASP A 575 29.76 14.96 -16.75
CA ASP A 575 29.56 13.53 -16.45
C ASP A 575 28.21 12.98 -16.96
N VAL A 576 27.18 13.82 -17.08
CA VAL A 576 25.83 13.45 -17.56
C VAL A 576 25.56 14.05 -18.95
N SER A 577 24.97 13.25 -19.84
CA SER A 577 24.48 13.62 -21.18
C SER A 577 23.02 13.21 -21.34
N CYS A 578 22.33 13.64 -22.41
CA CYS A 578 20.97 13.16 -22.68
C CYS A 578 20.94 11.62 -22.86
N ALA A 579 21.96 11.08 -23.53
CA ALA A 579 22.14 9.64 -23.72
C ALA A 579 22.43 8.84 -22.42
N SER A 580 22.80 9.50 -21.32
CA SER A 580 22.97 8.86 -20.02
C SER A 580 21.64 8.35 -19.44
N CYS A 581 20.52 9.02 -19.77
CA CYS A 581 19.16 8.65 -19.37
C CYS A 581 18.31 8.09 -20.53
N HIS A 582 18.76 8.29 -21.78
CA HIS A 582 18.08 7.86 -23.00
C HIS A 582 19.03 7.09 -23.93
N ASP A 583 19.44 5.90 -23.49
CA ASP A 583 20.40 5.04 -24.19
C ASP A 583 19.71 4.29 -25.35
N PRO A 584 20.19 4.41 -26.61
CA PRO A 584 19.62 3.68 -27.74
C PRO A 584 19.52 2.16 -27.51
N GLN A 585 20.49 1.56 -26.79
CA GLN A 585 20.53 0.13 -26.51
C GLN A 585 19.44 -0.32 -25.52
N LYS A 586 18.79 0.63 -24.84
CA LYS A 586 17.74 0.42 -23.83
C LYS A 586 16.40 1.05 -24.23
N GLY A 587 16.06 1.01 -25.51
CA GLY A 587 14.80 1.61 -25.98
C GLY A 587 14.77 3.14 -25.91
N TRP A 588 15.92 3.82 -25.87
CA TRP A 588 16.06 5.25 -25.54
C TRP A 588 15.50 5.63 -24.16
N THR A 589 15.65 4.72 -23.21
CA THR A 589 15.45 4.93 -21.76
C THR A 589 16.76 4.60 -21.02
N ASP A 590 16.74 4.56 -19.69
CA ASP A 590 17.84 4.03 -18.88
C ASP A 590 17.56 2.61 -18.32
N ASN A 591 16.34 2.09 -18.51
CA ASN A 591 15.80 0.86 -17.91
C ASN A 591 15.91 0.87 -16.37
N LEU A 592 15.60 2.01 -15.75
CA LEU A 592 15.56 2.19 -14.29
C LEU A 592 14.15 2.61 -13.81
N GLU A 593 13.89 2.37 -12.52
CA GLU A 593 12.72 2.89 -11.80
C GLU A 593 12.64 4.43 -11.92
N VAL A 594 13.74 5.10 -11.62
CA VAL A 594 13.95 6.54 -11.81
C VAL A 594 15.42 6.78 -12.21
N SER A 595 15.64 7.83 -13.01
CA SER A 595 16.98 8.14 -13.52
C SER A 595 17.97 8.58 -12.43
N ILE A 596 19.26 8.41 -12.73
CA ILE A 596 20.38 8.85 -11.89
C ILE A 596 21.12 9.97 -12.61
N GLY A 597 21.09 11.19 -12.05
CA GLY A 597 21.77 12.35 -12.62
C GLY A 597 22.95 12.84 -11.78
N HIS A 598 23.17 14.16 -11.80
CA HIS A 598 24.30 14.84 -11.17
C HIS A 598 24.48 14.46 -9.69
N ASP A 599 25.75 14.28 -9.27
CA ASP A 599 26.15 13.78 -7.95
C ASP A 599 25.50 12.43 -7.56
N ARG A 600 25.10 11.63 -8.56
CA ARG A 600 24.38 10.35 -8.43
C ARG A 600 23.03 10.45 -7.72
N GLN A 601 22.42 11.64 -7.74
CA GLN A 601 21.08 11.85 -7.18
C GLN A 601 20.03 11.08 -7.98
N ARG A 602 19.02 10.55 -7.28
CA ARG A 602 17.85 9.91 -7.90
C ARG A 602 16.85 10.97 -8.33
N GLY A 603 16.37 10.88 -9.57
CA GLY A 603 15.24 11.64 -10.06
C GLY A 603 13.91 11.22 -9.43
N LYS A 604 12.82 11.88 -9.84
CA LYS A 604 11.46 11.60 -9.33
C LYS A 604 10.62 10.66 -10.20
N ARG A 605 11.05 10.42 -11.44
CA ARG A 605 10.28 9.70 -12.45
C ARG A 605 11.16 8.78 -13.30
N ASN A 606 10.54 7.75 -13.85
CA ASN A 606 11.07 6.94 -14.94
C ASN A 606 11.28 7.81 -16.20
N ALA A 607 12.40 7.62 -16.89
CA ALA A 607 12.70 8.30 -18.15
C ALA A 607 11.88 7.72 -19.30
N PRO A 608 10.92 8.47 -19.88
CA PRO A 608 10.17 7.99 -21.04
C PRO A 608 11.10 7.90 -22.26
N THR A 609 10.74 7.05 -23.23
CA THR A 609 11.53 6.92 -24.46
C THR A 609 11.55 8.21 -25.30
N VAL A 610 12.67 8.46 -25.98
CA VAL A 610 12.79 9.48 -27.04
C VAL A 610 12.21 8.99 -28.37
N VAL A 611 12.03 7.67 -28.56
CA VAL A 611 11.43 7.11 -29.78
C VAL A 611 10.02 7.66 -29.96
N ASN A 612 9.70 8.11 -31.18
CA ASN A 612 8.43 8.74 -31.54
C ASN A 612 8.12 10.05 -30.78
N SER A 613 9.09 10.65 -30.08
CA SER A 613 8.88 11.94 -29.38
C SER A 613 8.52 13.09 -30.33
N ALA A 614 8.79 12.94 -31.63
CA ALA A 614 8.42 13.87 -32.70
C ALA A 614 6.91 14.16 -32.80
N PHE A 615 6.07 13.19 -32.41
CA PHE A 615 4.62 13.24 -32.60
C PHE A 615 3.88 13.74 -31.34
N LEU A 616 4.58 13.85 -30.21
CA LEU A 616 3.98 14.25 -28.94
C LEU A 616 3.63 15.76 -28.93
N PRO A 617 2.35 16.15 -28.77
CA PRO A 617 1.95 17.56 -28.76
C PRO A 617 2.34 18.29 -27.46
N VAL A 618 2.59 17.53 -26.39
CA VAL A 618 3.19 18.01 -25.12
C VAL A 618 4.11 16.94 -24.54
N LEU A 619 5.21 17.38 -23.92
CA LEU A 619 6.32 16.55 -23.47
C LEU A 619 6.34 16.44 -21.93
N PHE A 620 7.13 15.47 -21.43
CA PHE A 620 7.10 14.93 -20.07
C PHE A 620 5.79 14.21 -19.69
N TRP A 621 5.81 13.55 -18.54
CA TRP A 621 4.66 12.85 -17.93
C TRP A 621 3.54 13.81 -17.46
N ASP A 622 3.85 15.07 -17.20
CA ASP A 622 2.94 16.11 -16.69
C ASP A 622 2.59 17.18 -17.73
N GLY A 623 3.13 17.11 -18.95
CA GLY A 623 2.85 18.05 -20.03
C GLY A 623 3.52 19.42 -19.92
N ARG A 624 4.48 19.60 -18.99
CA ARG A 624 5.06 20.94 -18.69
C ARG A 624 5.85 21.59 -19.82
N ALA A 625 6.17 20.86 -20.89
CA ALA A 625 6.86 21.39 -22.08
C ALA A 625 5.97 21.25 -23.33
N LYS A 626 5.84 22.34 -24.08
CA LYS A 626 4.94 22.44 -25.25
C LYS A 626 5.52 21.88 -26.55
N ASP A 627 6.83 21.72 -26.61
CA ASP A 627 7.58 21.27 -27.79
C ASP A 627 8.92 20.65 -27.35
N LEU A 628 9.60 19.98 -28.30
CA LEU A 628 10.91 19.34 -28.06
C LEU A 628 12.02 20.37 -27.82
N GLU A 629 11.93 21.55 -28.45
CA GLU A 629 12.87 22.66 -28.26
C GLU A 629 12.90 23.14 -26.81
N GLN A 630 11.72 23.31 -26.19
CA GLN A 630 11.60 23.64 -24.77
C GLN A 630 11.96 22.45 -23.88
N GLN A 631 11.52 21.23 -24.23
CA GLN A 631 11.82 20.02 -23.46
C GLN A 631 13.33 19.83 -23.31
N ALA A 632 14.09 19.91 -24.41
CA ALA A 632 15.52 19.63 -24.44
C ALA A 632 16.37 20.56 -23.54
N LEU A 633 15.84 21.75 -23.21
CA LEU A 633 16.49 22.74 -22.35
C LEU A 633 16.14 22.59 -20.86
N MET A 634 15.15 21.76 -20.49
CA MET A 634 14.79 21.54 -19.09
C MET A 634 15.75 20.58 -18.35
N PRO A 635 16.11 19.38 -18.87
CA PRO A 635 17.07 18.47 -18.23
C PRO A 635 18.41 19.11 -17.88
N ILE A 636 18.88 20.00 -18.77
CA ILE A 636 20.11 20.79 -18.59
C ILE A 636 20.09 21.53 -17.25
N GLN A 637 18.92 22.08 -16.88
CA GLN A 637 18.72 22.96 -15.73
C GLN A 637 18.25 22.24 -14.46
N ASP A 638 17.71 21.03 -14.55
CA ASP A 638 17.22 20.31 -13.37
C ASP A 638 18.41 19.87 -12.49
N PRO A 639 18.43 20.23 -11.18
CA PRO A 639 19.52 19.90 -10.27
C PRO A 639 19.66 18.41 -9.96
N LEU A 640 18.64 17.59 -10.27
CA LEU A 640 18.66 16.13 -10.15
C LEU A 640 19.08 15.44 -11.46
N GLU A 641 19.16 16.18 -12.57
CA GLU A 641 19.53 15.66 -13.90
C GLU A 641 20.94 16.15 -14.30
N MET A 642 21.08 17.32 -14.94
CA MET A 642 22.37 17.82 -15.46
C MET A 642 22.92 19.06 -14.73
N ALA A 643 22.09 19.71 -13.91
CA ALA A 643 22.44 20.74 -12.92
C ALA A 643 23.22 21.99 -13.43
N GLU A 644 23.06 22.38 -14.69
CA GLU A 644 23.73 23.54 -15.31
C GLU A 644 22.74 24.65 -15.70
N THR A 645 23.16 25.91 -15.53
CA THR A 645 22.34 27.06 -15.94
C THR A 645 22.54 27.39 -17.42
N LEU A 646 21.47 27.65 -18.18
CA LEU A 646 21.58 27.97 -19.61
C LEU A 646 22.53 29.13 -19.92
N PRO A 647 22.57 30.26 -19.16
CA PRO A 647 23.52 31.34 -19.44
C PRO A 647 24.98 30.89 -19.35
N ARG A 648 25.32 30.09 -18.32
CA ARG A 648 26.68 29.56 -18.13
C ARG A 648 27.02 28.50 -19.18
N LEU A 649 26.07 27.63 -19.55
CA LEU A 649 26.29 26.67 -20.63
C LEU A 649 26.53 27.38 -21.96
N VAL A 650 25.76 28.43 -22.28
CA VAL A 650 25.93 29.22 -23.50
C VAL A 650 27.27 29.95 -23.53
N GLU A 651 27.73 30.52 -22.41
CA GLU A 651 29.08 31.08 -22.27
C GLU A 651 30.14 30.00 -22.55
N ARG A 652 30.03 28.84 -21.91
CA ARG A 652 30.94 27.69 -22.09
C ARG A 652 30.95 27.17 -23.54
N LEU A 653 29.81 27.09 -24.20
CA LEU A 653 29.68 26.68 -25.60
C LEU A 653 30.34 27.70 -26.55
N ASN A 654 30.14 29.00 -26.33
CA ASN A 654 30.79 30.06 -27.11
C ASN A 654 32.31 30.10 -26.90
N ALA A 655 32.80 29.75 -25.71
CA ALA A 655 34.23 29.63 -25.41
C ALA A 655 34.86 28.30 -25.88
N HIS A 656 34.06 27.32 -26.34
CA HIS A 656 34.57 26.00 -26.71
C HIS A 656 35.33 26.04 -28.06
N PRO A 657 36.48 25.35 -28.22
CA PRO A 657 37.31 25.49 -29.43
C PRO A 657 36.65 25.06 -30.75
N THR A 658 35.54 24.32 -30.73
CA THR A 658 34.91 23.80 -31.96
C THR A 658 33.41 24.01 -32.08
N TYR A 659 32.69 24.34 -31.00
CA TYR A 659 31.23 24.51 -31.10
C TYR A 659 30.78 25.76 -31.88
N PRO A 660 31.41 26.95 -31.72
CA PRO A 660 30.99 28.15 -32.47
C PRO A 660 30.96 27.92 -33.98
N ALA A 661 32.01 27.29 -34.55
CA ALA A 661 32.06 26.98 -35.98
C ALA A 661 31.02 25.93 -36.43
N GLN A 662 30.65 24.98 -35.55
CA GLN A 662 29.63 23.98 -35.85
C GLN A 662 28.21 24.56 -35.80
N PHE A 663 27.94 25.47 -34.85
CA PHE A 663 26.68 26.20 -34.79
C PHE A 663 26.54 27.20 -35.94
N ASP A 664 27.59 27.95 -36.27
CA ASP A 664 27.56 28.93 -37.37
C ASP A 664 27.31 28.25 -38.72
N ALA A 665 27.88 27.06 -38.95
CA ALA A 665 27.62 26.24 -40.14
C ALA A 665 26.16 25.73 -40.27
N VAL A 666 25.35 25.81 -39.22
CA VAL A 666 23.93 25.39 -39.20
C VAL A 666 22.99 26.60 -39.16
N PHE A 667 23.28 27.60 -38.34
CA PHE A 667 22.39 28.71 -38.05
C PHE A 667 22.81 30.03 -38.73
N ASN A 668 24.09 30.22 -39.05
CA ASN A 668 24.64 31.45 -39.66
C ASN A 668 24.19 32.74 -38.93
N GLN A 669 24.31 32.70 -37.60
CA GLN A 669 23.78 33.71 -36.67
C GLN A 669 24.85 34.20 -35.67
N GLY A 670 26.11 33.80 -35.84
CA GLY A 670 27.20 34.21 -34.96
C GLY A 670 27.22 33.46 -33.62
N ALA A 671 27.02 34.18 -32.51
CA ALA A 671 27.14 33.62 -31.17
C ALA A 671 26.04 32.57 -30.88
N ILE A 672 26.43 31.49 -30.20
CA ILE A 672 25.53 30.40 -29.83
C ILE A 672 24.47 30.92 -28.85
N THR A 673 23.21 30.54 -29.05
CA THR A 673 22.10 30.82 -28.13
C THR A 673 21.48 29.54 -27.56
N ALA A 674 20.76 29.65 -26.44
CA ALA A 674 19.98 28.53 -25.90
C ALA A 674 18.87 28.06 -26.86
N GLU A 675 18.31 28.96 -27.66
CA GLU A 675 17.30 28.64 -28.68
C GLU A 675 17.90 27.76 -29.78
N GLN A 676 19.10 28.09 -30.28
CA GLN A 676 19.83 27.27 -31.25
C GLN A 676 20.20 25.88 -30.68
N LEU A 677 20.59 25.82 -29.39
CA LEU A 677 20.85 24.55 -28.71
C LEU A 677 19.60 23.68 -28.65
N GLY A 678 18.46 24.25 -28.23
CA GLY A 678 17.17 23.57 -28.21
C GLY A 678 16.75 23.10 -29.61
N MET A 679 16.89 23.96 -30.63
CA MET A 679 16.61 23.61 -32.02
C MET A 679 17.47 22.44 -32.53
N ALA A 680 18.78 22.44 -32.27
CA ALA A 680 19.66 21.35 -32.70
C ALA A 680 19.28 20.01 -32.05
N LEU A 681 19.14 19.99 -30.73
CA LEU A 681 18.73 18.80 -29.98
C LEU A 681 17.35 18.28 -30.40
N ALA A 682 16.38 19.17 -30.61
CA ALA A 682 15.02 18.82 -31.01
C ALA A 682 14.94 18.30 -32.46
N THR A 683 15.73 18.84 -33.39
CA THR A 683 15.81 18.30 -34.76
C THR A 683 16.40 16.89 -34.77
N PHE A 684 17.42 16.61 -33.95
CA PHE A 684 17.95 15.25 -33.81
C PHE A 684 16.92 14.28 -33.22
N GLN A 685 16.27 14.64 -32.11
CA GLN A 685 15.24 13.80 -31.47
C GLN A 685 14.09 13.44 -32.43
N ARG A 686 13.66 14.37 -33.30
CA ARG A 686 12.64 14.09 -34.34
C ARG A 686 13.05 13.05 -35.38
N THR A 687 14.34 12.71 -35.49
CA THR A 687 14.81 11.62 -36.36
C THR A 687 14.74 10.24 -35.71
N ILE A 688 14.46 10.15 -34.40
CA ILE A 688 14.34 8.89 -33.67
C ILE A 688 12.88 8.42 -33.72
N VAL A 689 12.50 7.83 -34.85
CA VAL A 689 11.18 7.22 -35.06
C VAL A 689 11.27 5.70 -35.10
N SER A 690 10.18 5.04 -34.72
CA SER A 690 10.12 3.59 -34.63
C SER A 690 10.24 2.89 -35.99
N ASN A 691 10.63 1.61 -35.92
CA ASN A 691 10.61 0.68 -37.03
C ASN A 691 9.19 0.14 -37.26
N GLU A 692 8.97 -0.57 -38.38
CA GLU A 692 7.65 -1.13 -38.68
C GLU A 692 7.30 -2.31 -37.77
N SER A 693 6.25 -2.17 -36.95
CA SER A 693 5.75 -3.22 -36.05
C SER A 693 4.98 -4.32 -36.81
N LYS A 694 4.57 -5.39 -36.10
CA LYS A 694 3.68 -6.40 -36.70
C LYS A 694 2.30 -5.82 -36.98
N LEU A 695 1.79 -4.94 -36.11
CA LEU A 695 0.52 -4.24 -36.35
C LEU A 695 0.58 -3.39 -37.61
N ASP A 696 1.68 -2.65 -37.85
CA ASP A 696 1.80 -1.81 -39.04
C ASP A 696 1.81 -2.66 -40.32
N ARG A 697 2.51 -3.81 -40.32
CA ARG A 697 2.45 -4.77 -41.44
C ARG A 697 1.04 -5.30 -41.64
N PHE A 698 0.35 -5.68 -40.57
CA PHE A 698 -1.01 -6.20 -40.62
C PHE A 698 -1.98 -5.18 -41.21
N VAL A 699 -1.98 -3.94 -40.72
CA VAL A 699 -2.85 -2.85 -41.23
C VAL A 699 -2.62 -2.61 -42.73
N LYS A 700 -1.37 -2.68 -43.20
CA LYS A 700 -1.02 -2.51 -44.63
C LYS A 700 -1.41 -3.72 -45.50
N GLN A 701 -1.36 -4.94 -44.95
CA GLN A 701 -1.44 -6.19 -45.73
C GLN A 701 -2.80 -6.89 -45.66
N ALA A 702 -3.54 -6.75 -44.55
CA ALA A 702 -4.85 -7.37 -44.34
C ALA A 702 -5.90 -6.99 -45.43
N PRO A 703 -6.01 -5.72 -45.89
CA PRO A 703 -6.90 -5.37 -46.99
C PRO A 703 -6.54 -6.00 -48.34
N LEU A 704 -5.30 -6.50 -48.48
CA LEU A 704 -4.81 -7.20 -49.66
C LEU A 704 -4.95 -8.73 -49.54
N GLY A 705 -5.62 -9.21 -48.48
CA GLY A 705 -5.85 -10.64 -48.21
C GLY A 705 -4.69 -11.36 -47.50
N ASN A 706 -3.63 -10.65 -47.08
CA ASN A 706 -2.54 -11.23 -46.29
C ASN A 706 -2.66 -10.81 -44.82
N THR A 707 -3.01 -11.76 -43.97
CA THR A 707 -3.24 -11.54 -42.52
C THR A 707 -2.13 -12.11 -41.64
N ASP A 708 -1.09 -12.72 -42.22
CA ASP A 708 -0.13 -13.57 -41.52
C ASP A 708 0.87 -12.78 -40.65
N ALA A 709 0.86 -11.44 -40.77
CA ALA A 709 1.62 -10.53 -39.91
C ALA A 709 1.24 -10.62 -38.42
N LEU A 710 0.00 -11.02 -38.10
CA LEU A 710 -0.44 -11.34 -36.73
C LEU A 710 -0.83 -12.82 -36.62
N SER A 711 -0.27 -13.50 -35.62
CA SER A 711 -0.75 -14.81 -35.18
C SER A 711 -2.17 -14.73 -34.60
N ASP A 712 -2.82 -15.87 -34.44
CA ASP A 712 -4.16 -15.94 -33.85
C ASP A 712 -4.20 -15.39 -32.41
N GLN A 713 -3.11 -15.51 -31.64
CA GLN A 713 -3.06 -15.00 -30.27
C GLN A 713 -2.89 -13.47 -30.25
N GLU A 714 -2.03 -12.92 -31.12
CA GLU A 714 -1.84 -11.47 -31.26
C GLU A 714 -3.09 -10.78 -31.83
N LEU A 715 -3.80 -11.43 -32.76
CA LEU A 715 -5.06 -10.94 -33.31
C LEU A 715 -6.19 -10.97 -32.26
N TRP A 716 -6.25 -12.01 -31.41
CA TRP A 716 -7.19 -12.01 -30.29
C TRP A 716 -6.85 -10.91 -29.26
N GLY A 717 -5.56 -10.66 -29.02
CA GLY A 717 -5.10 -9.55 -28.18
C GLY A 717 -5.49 -8.16 -28.72
N LEU A 718 -5.37 -7.93 -30.03
CA LEU A 718 -5.89 -6.73 -30.70
C LEU A 718 -7.40 -6.57 -30.45
N ASP A 719 -8.14 -7.67 -30.50
CA ASP A 719 -9.58 -7.65 -30.28
C ASP A 719 -9.96 -7.33 -28.84
N ILE A 720 -9.27 -7.94 -27.86
CA ILE A 720 -9.42 -7.63 -26.43
C ILE A 720 -9.09 -6.16 -26.17
N TYR A 721 -7.95 -5.67 -26.68
CA TYR A 721 -7.50 -4.29 -26.54
C TYR A 721 -8.55 -3.26 -27.00
N ARG A 722 -9.21 -3.54 -28.13
CA ARG A 722 -10.29 -2.71 -28.70
C ARG A 722 -11.64 -2.93 -28.02
N ARG A 723 -11.88 -4.09 -27.40
CA ARG A 723 -13.17 -4.49 -26.79
C ARG A 723 -13.04 -4.75 -25.29
N ASN A 724 -13.02 -6.01 -24.83
CA ASN A 724 -13.14 -6.37 -23.40
C ASN A 724 -12.10 -5.68 -22.49
N GLY A 725 -10.86 -5.52 -22.98
CA GLY A 725 -9.77 -4.85 -22.27
C GLY A 725 -9.85 -3.32 -22.26
N ARG A 726 -10.73 -2.72 -23.07
CA ARG A 726 -11.06 -1.28 -23.10
C ARG A 726 -9.88 -0.30 -23.27
N CYS A 727 -8.67 -0.79 -23.58
CA CYS A 727 -7.44 0.00 -23.68
C CYS A 727 -7.56 1.15 -24.68
N ALA A 728 -8.30 0.91 -25.77
CA ALA A 728 -8.62 1.88 -26.81
C ALA A 728 -9.44 3.12 -26.36
N ASN A 729 -9.87 3.21 -25.09
CA ASN A 729 -10.49 4.43 -24.52
C ASN A 729 -9.45 5.54 -24.23
N CYS A 730 -8.18 5.19 -24.07
CA CYS A 730 -7.08 6.14 -23.86
C CYS A 730 -5.98 5.93 -24.91
N HIS A 731 -5.67 4.68 -25.24
CA HIS A 731 -4.61 4.30 -26.15
C HIS A 731 -5.15 4.02 -27.56
N MET A 732 -5.46 5.10 -28.28
CA MET A 732 -6.15 5.06 -29.58
C MET A 732 -5.32 5.69 -30.71
N GLY A 733 -5.87 5.71 -31.92
CA GLY A 733 -5.23 6.31 -33.09
C GLY A 733 -3.95 5.58 -33.57
N PRO A 734 -3.28 6.12 -34.60
CA PRO A 734 -1.96 5.65 -35.04
C PRO A 734 -0.91 5.60 -33.94
N GLU A 735 -0.94 6.54 -32.99
CA GLU A 735 0.08 6.69 -31.96
C GLU A 735 -0.17 5.83 -30.72
N LEU A 736 -1.30 5.11 -30.64
CA LEU A 736 -1.69 4.33 -29.46
C LEU A 736 -1.76 5.20 -28.19
N THR A 737 -2.23 6.43 -28.33
CA THR A 737 -2.51 7.42 -27.29
C THR A 737 -3.43 8.52 -27.82
N ASN A 738 -4.30 9.06 -26.97
CA ASN A 738 -5.06 10.29 -27.21
C ASN A 738 -4.33 11.56 -26.72
N HIS A 739 -3.13 11.41 -26.16
CA HIS A 739 -2.34 12.46 -25.50
C HIS A 739 -3.06 13.21 -24.36
N ALA A 740 -4.19 12.70 -23.88
CA ALA A 740 -4.96 13.28 -22.79
C ALA A 740 -4.27 13.05 -21.44
N PHE A 741 -4.87 13.59 -20.37
CA PHE A 741 -4.36 13.50 -19.00
C PHE A 741 -5.32 12.71 -18.13
N GLU A 742 -4.86 11.57 -17.63
CA GLU A 742 -5.66 10.60 -16.89
C GLU A 742 -5.00 10.29 -15.53
N ASN A 743 -5.81 10.09 -14.50
CA ASN A 743 -5.34 9.60 -13.20
C ASN A 743 -5.68 8.11 -13.08
N VAL A 744 -4.64 7.29 -12.94
CA VAL A 744 -4.72 5.82 -12.89
C VAL A 744 -4.39 5.24 -11.50
N GLY A 745 -4.52 6.04 -10.43
CA GLY A 745 -4.35 5.56 -9.05
C GLY A 745 -2.92 5.58 -8.50
N LEU A 746 -1.95 6.07 -9.28
CA LEU A 746 -0.52 5.97 -8.96
C LEU A 746 0.11 7.29 -8.49
N THR A 747 -0.67 8.21 -7.93
CA THR A 747 -0.20 9.52 -7.45
C THR A 747 0.40 9.50 -6.04
N TYR A 748 0.14 8.43 -5.26
CA TYR A 748 0.62 8.25 -3.87
C TYR A 748 0.41 9.50 -2.98
N TYR A 749 -0.76 10.13 -3.12
CA TYR A 749 -1.12 11.37 -2.43
C TYR A 749 -0.88 11.28 -0.92
N LYS A 750 -0.11 12.23 -0.39
CA LYS A 750 0.35 12.35 1.01
C LYS A 750 1.18 11.16 1.52
N ALA A 751 1.83 10.42 0.62
CA ALA A 751 2.78 9.35 0.94
C ALA A 751 4.18 9.65 0.37
N PHE A 752 5.15 8.76 0.64
CA PHE A 752 6.56 8.96 0.29
C PHE A 752 6.82 9.13 -1.23
N TYR A 753 6.03 8.46 -2.07
CA TYR A 753 6.12 8.53 -3.53
C TYR A 753 5.17 9.57 -4.15
N GLU A 754 4.73 10.58 -3.38
CA GLU A 754 3.76 11.58 -3.87
C GLU A 754 4.25 12.28 -5.15
N ASP A 755 3.45 12.13 -6.21
CA ASP A 755 3.57 12.92 -7.43
C ASP A 755 2.18 13.37 -7.88
N LEU A 756 1.95 14.67 -7.79
CA LEU A 756 0.67 15.31 -8.13
C LEU A 756 0.48 15.46 -9.66
N GLY A 757 1.47 15.09 -10.47
CA GLY A 757 1.38 15.11 -11.93
C GLY A 757 1.12 16.50 -12.50
N GLN A 758 0.10 16.62 -13.34
CA GLN A 758 -0.31 17.86 -14.02
C GLN A 758 -0.64 19.02 -13.06
N TYR A 759 -1.09 18.74 -11.82
CA TYR A 759 -1.30 19.77 -10.78
C TYR A 759 -0.05 20.63 -10.53
N ASN A 760 1.15 20.05 -10.64
CA ASN A 760 2.41 20.78 -10.47
C ASN A 760 2.69 21.78 -11.61
N VAL A 761 1.88 21.75 -12.68
CA VAL A 761 1.97 22.63 -13.86
C VAL A 761 0.87 23.69 -13.87
N ASP A 762 -0.37 23.33 -13.53
CA ASP A 762 -1.54 24.22 -13.63
C ASP A 762 -2.13 24.68 -12.28
N GLY A 763 -1.78 24.03 -11.17
CA GLY A 763 -2.29 24.33 -9.83
C GLY A 763 -3.76 23.97 -9.58
N LYS A 764 -4.41 23.19 -10.44
CA LYS A 764 -5.85 22.93 -10.39
C LYS A 764 -6.19 21.61 -9.69
N SER A 765 -7.11 21.65 -8.71
CA SER A 765 -7.52 20.47 -7.93
C SER A 765 -7.95 19.27 -8.79
N GLU A 766 -8.62 19.49 -9.92
CA GLU A 766 -9.02 18.44 -10.86
C GLU A 766 -7.86 17.81 -11.66
N SER A 767 -6.66 18.38 -11.58
CA SER A 767 -5.42 17.89 -12.22
C SER A 767 -4.55 17.03 -11.29
N VAL A 768 -4.94 16.86 -10.01
CA VAL A 768 -4.16 16.08 -9.03
C VAL A 768 -4.06 14.61 -9.43
N GLY A 769 -2.83 14.15 -9.59
CA GLY A 769 -2.49 12.77 -9.95
C GLY A 769 -2.77 12.41 -11.41
N LYS A 770 -3.11 13.39 -12.26
CA LYS A 770 -3.23 13.18 -13.71
C LYS A 770 -1.86 13.20 -14.37
N PHE A 771 -1.63 12.23 -15.25
CA PHE A 771 -0.45 12.13 -16.10
C PHE A 771 -0.88 11.97 -17.55
N LYS A 772 -0.02 12.41 -18.47
CA LYS A 772 -0.25 12.22 -19.91
C LYS A 772 -0.32 10.73 -20.22
N THR A 773 -1.35 10.30 -20.93
CA THR A 773 -1.46 8.95 -21.50
C THR A 773 -0.25 8.68 -22.41
N PRO A 774 0.66 7.75 -22.08
CA PRO A 774 1.81 7.45 -22.93
C PRO A 774 1.35 6.73 -24.21
N SER A 775 2.14 6.88 -25.28
CA SER A 775 2.03 6.00 -26.44
C SER A 775 2.39 4.57 -26.03
N LEU A 776 1.65 3.57 -26.52
CA LEU A 776 2.01 2.15 -26.38
C LEU A 776 2.86 1.63 -27.56
N ARG A 777 3.25 2.49 -28.51
CA ARG A 777 4.28 2.16 -29.50
C ARG A 777 5.54 1.76 -28.76
N ASP A 778 6.08 0.59 -29.10
CA ASP A 778 7.34 0.09 -28.54
C ASP A 778 7.34 -0.15 -27.01
N VAL A 779 6.16 -0.30 -26.40
CA VAL A 779 5.99 -0.41 -24.94
C VAL A 779 6.82 -1.53 -24.29
N MET A 780 7.08 -2.63 -25.00
CA MET A 780 7.90 -3.74 -24.47
C MET A 780 9.40 -3.41 -24.38
N ASN A 781 9.86 -2.33 -25.02
CA ASN A 781 11.26 -1.87 -24.98
C ASN A 781 11.55 -0.89 -23.81
N THR A 782 10.52 -0.45 -23.07
CA THR A 782 10.59 0.74 -22.19
C THR A 782 10.18 0.47 -20.75
N GLY A 783 10.28 -0.78 -20.27
CA GLY A 783 10.13 -1.08 -18.85
C GLY A 783 11.30 -0.51 -18.01
N PRO A 784 11.15 -0.36 -16.68
CA PRO A 784 9.93 -0.56 -15.90
C PRO A 784 8.84 0.49 -16.21
N TRP A 785 7.57 0.13 -16.01
CA TRP A 785 6.43 0.93 -16.47
C TRP A 785 5.84 1.88 -15.41
N PHE A 786 5.00 2.80 -15.92
CA PHE A 786 4.43 3.98 -15.24
C PHE A 786 5.45 5.08 -14.91
N HIS A 787 4.96 6.29 -14.61
CA HIS A 787 5.80 7.47 -14.37
C HIS A 787 6.80 7.31 -13.21
N ASN A 788 6.58 6.35 -12.31
CA ASN A 788 7.41 6.04 -11.16
C ASN A 788 8.25 4.76 -11.33
N GLY A 789 8.12 4.05 -12.46
CA GLY A 789 8.90 2.84 -12.76
C GLY A 789 8.76 1.69 -11.76
N LEU A 790 7.68 1.63 -10.96
CA LEU A 790 7.52 0.63 -9.90
C LEU A 790 7.06 -0.75 -10.40
N VAL A 791 6.70 -0.90 -11.68
CA VAL A 791 6.12 -2.14 -12.22
C VAL A 791 7.05 -2.74 -13.27
N HIS A 792 7.64 -3.89 -12.94
CA HIS A 792 8.71 -4.52 -13.72
C HIS A 792 8.24 -5.61 -14.71
N THR A 793 6.95 -5.99 -14.70
CA THR A 793 6.40 -7.02 -15.61
C THR A 793 5.13 -6.53 -16.30
N MET A 794 4.95 -6.88 -17.57
CA MET A 794 3.74 -6.55 -18.34
C MET A 794 2.51 -7.28 -17.77
N ASP A 795 2.70 -8.49 -17.23
CA ASP A 795 1.69 -9.20 -16.43
C ASP A 795 1.21 -8.36 -15.23
N GLY A 796 2.13 -7.65 -14.55
CA GLY A 796 1.79 -6.74 -13.46
C GLY A 796 1.00 -5.53 -13.93
N VAL A 797 1.40 -4.92 -15.05
CA VAL A 797 0.66 -3.79 -15.67
C VAL A 797 -0.77 -4.22 -16.04
N ILE A 798 -0.92 -5.33 -16.75
CA ILE A 798 -2.24 -5.81 -17.22
C ILE A 798 -3.11 -6.29 -16.05
N SER A 799 -2.52 -6.97 -15.05
CA SER A 799 -3.25 -7.34 -13.82
C SER A 799 -3.77 -6.10 -13.09
N MET A 800 -2.94 -5.07 -12.92
CA MET A 800 -3.37 -3.82 -12.28
C MET A 800 -4.53 -3.16 -13.03
N TYR A 801 -4.49 -3.07 -14.37
CA TYR A 801 -5.61 -2.56 -15.14
C TYR A 801 -6.85 -3.48 -15.08
N SER A 802 -6.68 -4.80 -15.07
CA SER A 802 -7.77 -5.77 -14.97
C SER A 802 -8.55 -5.66 -13.66
N GLU A 803 -7.85 -5.39 -12.56
CA GLU A 803 -8.46 -5.15 -11.24
C GLU A 803 -9.02 -3.71 -11.09
N GLY A 804 -8.93 -2.86 -12.12
CA GLY A 804 -9.42 -1.47 -12.07
C GLY A 804 -8.46 -0.48 -11.38
N MET A 805 -7.16 -0.80 -11.34
CA MET A 805 -6.08 -0.04 -10.69
C MET A 805 -6.28 0.18 -9.17
N ALA A 806 -5.34 0.86 -8.53
CA ALA A 806 -5.47 1.24 -7.13
C ALA A 806 -6.55 2.34 -6.97
N SER A 807 -7.61 2.06 -6.20
CA SER A 807 -8.63 3.07 -5.93
C SER A 807 -8.07 4.22 -5.09
N ASN A 808 -8.18 5.43 -5.62
CA ASN A 808 -8.12 6.68 -4.86
C ASN A 808 -9.47 6.90 -4.15
N ALA A 809 -9.85 6.01 -3.22
CA ALA A 809 -11.00 6.21 -2.36
C ALA A 809 -10.56 7.01 -1.11
N PRO A 810 -11.08 8.23 -0.89
CA PRO A 810 -10.69 9.01 0.28
C PRO A 810 -11.15 8.34 1.58
N PHE A 811 -10.29 8.36 2.58
CA PHE A 811 -10.56 7.80 3.90
C PHE A 811 -10.66 8.92 4.95
N GLY A 812 -11.80 8.98 5.63
CA GLY A 812 -12.10 9.98 6.66
C GLY A 812 -11.85 11.42 6.22
N TRP A 813 -11.09 12.18 7.01
CA TRP A 813 -10.78 13.59 6.74
C TRP A 813 -10.32 13.88 5.30
N SER A 814 -9.68 12.93 4.62
CA SER A 814 -9.27 13.10 3.22
C SER A 814 -10.43 13.18 2.21
N LYS A 815 -11.65 12.81 2.58
CA LYS A 815 -12.85 12.96 1.73
C LYS A 815 -13.37 14.39 1.62
N TYR A 816 -12.93 15.24 2.57
CA TYR A 816 -13.21 16.66 2.60
C TYR A 816 -12.05 17.50 2.06
N ASP A 817 -11.01 16.86 1.53
CA ASP A 817 -9.89 17.52 0.90
C ASP A 817 -10.22 17.82 -0.57
N PRO A 818 -10.31 19.10 -0.99
CA PRO A 818 -10.66 19.46 -2.36
C PRO A 818 -9.60 18.99 -3.37
N ASN A 819 -8.36 18.75 -2.93
CA ASN A 819 -7.27 18.25 -3.76
C ASN A 819 -7.14 16.72 -3.72
N TYR A 820 -8.11 15.99 -3.14
CA TYR A 820 -8.03 14.54 -3.13
C TYR A 820 -8.12 13.97 -4.55
N PRO A 821 -7.16 13.13 -4.99
CA PRO A 821 -7.12 12.62 -6.35
C PRO A 821 -8.36 11.79 -6.70
N LYS A 822 -8.90 11.99 -7.90
CA LYS A 822 -10.00 11.19 -8.45
C LYS A 822 -9.45 10.27 -9.53
N LEU A 823 -9.74 8.97 -9.42
CA LEU A 823 -9.45 8.00 -10.48
C LEU A 823 -10.29 8.34 -11.73
N SER A 824 -9.75 8.11 -12.92
CA SER A 824 -10.49 8.33 -14.18
C SER A 824 -11.67 7.37 -14.32
N GLU A 825 -12.83 7.88 -14.75
CA GLU A 825 -14.05 7.09 -15.02
C GLU A 825 -13.89 6.04 -16.14
N LYS A 826 -12.81 6.16 -16.93
CA LYS A 826 -12.43 5.18 -17.96
C LYS A 826 -11.81 3.91 -17.34
N ILE A 827 -11.19 4.02 -16.17
CA ILE A 827 -10.58 2.91 -15.43
C ILE A 827 -11.68 2.15 -14.69
N ARG A 828 -11.87 0.88 -15.08
CA ARG A 828 -12.88 -0.02 -14.51
C ARG A 828 -12.28 -1.42 -14.37
N PRO A 829 -12.76 -2.26 -13.44
CA PRO A 829 -12.46 -3.68 -13.47
C PRO A 829 -12.83 -4.26 -14.83
N LEU A 830 -11.91 -5.02 -15.41
CA LEU A 830 -12.05 -5.66 -16.71
C LEU A 830 -12.36 -7.16 -16.58
N ASN A 831 -12.07 -7.77 -15.42
CA ASN A 831 -12.21 -9.19 -15.13
C ASN A 831 -11.61 -10.09 -16.25
N LEU A 832 -10.46 -9.71 -16.80
CA LEU A 832 -9.82 -10.48 -17.87
C LEU A 832 -9.49 -11.88 -17.37
N THR A 833 -9.85 -12.88 -18.17
CA THR A 833 -9.35 -14.24 -17.96
C THR A 833 -7.84 -14.27 -18.18
N TYR A 834 -7.15 -15.23 -17.55
CA TYR A 834 -5.72 -15.47 -17.76
C TYR A 834 -5.35 -15.56 -19.26
N GLN A 835 -6.22 -16.19 -20.06
CA GLN A 835 -6.03 -16.38 -21.50
C GLN A 835 -6.21 -15.08 -22.30
N GLU A 836 -7.12 -14.20 -21.88
CA GLU A 836 -7.24 -12.85 -22.45
C GLU A 836 -6.04 -11.98 -22.07
N ALA A 837 -5.53 -12.09 -20.85
CA ALA A 837 -4.30 -11.40 -20.44
C ALA A 837 -3.09 -11.87 -21.27
N GLU A 838 -2.89 -13.18 -21.46
CA GLU A 838 -1.84 -13.72 -22.35
C GLU A 838 -1.99 -13.25 -23.81
N ALA A 839 -3.22 -13.16 -24.33
CA ALA A 839 -3.47 -12.64 -25.66
C ALA A 839 -3.15 -11.13 -25.76
N LEU A 840 -3.54 -10.34 -24.76
CA LEU A 840 -3.22 -8.92 -24.68
C LEU A 840 -1.71 -8.67 -24.58
N ILE A 841 -0.97 -9.47 -23.80
CA ILE A 841 0.52 -9.45 -23.78
C ILE A 841 1.09 -9.76 -25.16
N ALA A 842 0.56 -10.75 -25.87
CA ALA A 842 1.00 -11.04 -27.24
C ALA A 842 0.78 -9.84 -28.16
N PHE A 843 -0.35 -9.12 -28.02
CA PHE A 843 -0.59 -7.89 -28.76
C PHE A 843 0.35 -6.73 -28.36
N MET A 844 0.73 -6.59 -27.08
CA MET A 844 1.76 -5.61 -26.65
C MET A 844 3.12 -5.87 -27.33
N ASN A 845 3.46 -7.15 -27.57
CA ASN A 845 4.63 -7.51 -28.39
C ASN A 845 4.41 -7.19 -29.87
N ALA A 846 3.20 -7.36 -30.42
CA ALA A 846 2.91 -7.08 -31.83
C ALA A 846 2.94 -5.57 -32.20
N ILE A 847 2.67 -4.69 -31.24
CA ILE A 847 2.80 -3.21 -31.38
C ILE A 847 4.19 -2.68 -31.03
N THR A 848 5.11 -3.56 -30.62
CA THR A 848 6.51 -3.23 -30.36
C THR A 848 7.37 -3.63 -31.56
N ALA A 849 8.13 -2.70 -32.12
CA ALA A 849 9.16 -2.99 -33.11
C ALA A 849 10.55 -3.07 -32.43
N ASP A 850 11.56 -3.56 -33.16
CA ASP A 850 12.94 -3.48 -32.70
C ASP A 850 13.33 -2.00 -32.49
N SER A 851 13.83 -1.64 -31.30
CA SER A 851 14.17 -0.24 -30.99
C SER A 851 15.23 0.31 -31.96
N PRO A 852 15.00 1.47 -32.61
CA PRO A 852 15.95 2.05 -33.56
C PRO A 852 17.27 2.39 -32.86
N GLN A 853 18.38 1.83 -33.35
CA GLN A 853 19.71 2.11 -32.79
C GLN A 853 20.40 3.34 -33.40
N GLN A 854 19.82 3.93 -34.45
CA GLN A 854 20.32 5.10 -35.17
C GLN A 854 19.14 5.95 -35.66
N PRO A 855 19.36 7.24 -35.97
CA PRO A 855 18.43 8.08 -36.71
C PRO A 855 17.85 7.43 -37.96
N ALA A 856 16.56 7.68 -38.21
CA ALA A 856 15.94 7.35 -39.48
C ALA A 856 16.57 8.15 -40.63
N SER A 857 16.61 7.55 -41.83
CA SER A 857 17.12 8.19 -43.03
C SER A 857 16.24 9.37 -43.47
N GLN A 858 16.81 10.33 -44.20
CA GLN A 858 16.07 11.47 -44.76
C GLN A 858 14.82 11.02 -45.56
N ALA A 859 14.97 9.98 -46.39
CA ALA A 859 13.88 9.43 -47.19
C ALA A 859 12.75 8.81 -46.35
N SER A 860 13.07 8.12 -45.24
CA SER A 860 12.08 7.59 -44.30
C SER A 860 11.41 8.66 -43.44
N LEU A 861 11.97 9.87 -43.37
CA LEU A 861 11.36 11.05 -42.73
C LEU A 861 10.54 11.90 -43.71
N GLY A 862 10.50 11.53 -45.00
CA GLY A 862 9.83 12.31 -46.05
C GLY A 862 10.48 13.67 -46.33
N GLN A 863 11.79 13.81 -46.09
CA GLN A 863 12.56 15.06 -46.24
C GLN A 863 13.49 15.04 -47.46
#